data_AF-A0A6B9FQB8-F1
#
_entry.id   AF-A0A6B9FQB8-F1
#
_cell.length_a   1.000
_cell.length_b   1.000
_cell.length_c   1.000
_cell.angle_alpha   90.00
_cell.angle_beta   90.00
_cell.angle_gamma   90.00
#
_symmetry.space_group_name_H-M   'P 1'
#
loop_
_entity.id
_entity.type
_entity.pdbx_description
1 polymer ?
#
loop_
_entity_poly.entity_id
_entity_poly.type
_entity_poly.pdbx_seq_one_letter_code
_entity_poly.pdbx_strand_id
1 'polypeptide(L)'
;MRIDQVLHGYERGHKEIASSIRLDEKARATMLVHSDLLADEGGGMYLTCYPLRSASRHVLARTWSAGAGSRPGSVWTHSLVLDYQCLAKLNDLVALEPLLMRSGDPRQAVIAKPLEVSVNLAGADCYDLGPHSIDAMVRLYGTGQSEGAIEVPSADRATDDLLALALWRQMWPGLRRTFSFAAGLAASRPGAGPDWTLRFVPAASRGARSNLGPGLRALLNDLPLRGPTELRRFLSRYASEATNPRRAAEPLAALWSDPDAPLRDRLRTLGRVGGDRLNRLTRDLISQELSTADDPNALMTMVEELGKQSLDVDPARAVPMADGMDQKSFTRLLAIAGTSAPDQLGGRIFEAVVRGCEPGRLAKAAGVSNRERMLALRPGLIARIDFWPADDADRAIMIDRQPAALGLQDGLALFGLSIGPMTARSLLASDQDAPTSVVLGMLAFKDAAVVRVAAQQLLAQPEQLGDALASLDHAGALDKLAEAQIADGPPPPAAPAWCTCLARLGTKAAAANTVVVCHVAAMNVGGPAGLETARSTFDPLMRLAIRHRLTREQEAYLERAISSGRLNVWRLADRLAEAALNRWPPQSGSAGAFALSEDREHARALIDSAVTVLTKSALQLATLAPDVPPATAILIRRKLDTPAWMPWWS
;
A
#
# COMPACT_ATOMS: atom_id res chain seq x y z
N MET A 1 32.64 16.10 41.69
CA MET A 1 32.25 16.93 40.51
C MET A 1 32.73 18.31 40.82
N ARG A 2 33.36 18.96 39.86
CA ARG A 2 34.00 20.24 40.08
C ARG A 2 33.01 21.37 39.82
N ILE A 3 32.83 22.25 40.80
CA ILE A 3 32.13 23.54 40.65
C ILE A 3 33.15 24.65 40.89
N ASP A 4 33.31 25.54 39.91
CA ASP A 4 34.20 26.68 40.06
C ASP A 4 33.51 27.82 40.83
N GLN A 5 34.30 28.69 41.45
CA GLN A 5 33.82 29.77 42.30
C GLN A 5 34.44 31.10 41.89
N VAL A 6 33.66 32.18 41.97
CA VAL A 6 34.14 33.54 41.74
C VAL A 6 33.54 34.49 42.77
N LEU A 7 34.37 35.36 43.32
CA LEU A 7 33.97 36.43 44.24
C LEU A 7 34.15 37.79 43.55
N HIS A 8 33.09 38.58 43.50
CA HIS A 8 33.14 39.98 43.11
C HIS A 8 32.81 40.88 44.31
N GLY A 9 33.45 42.05 44.33
CA GLY A 9 33.21 43.07 45.34
C GLY A 9 34.04 44.32 45.07
N TYR A 10 34.18 45.17 46.09
CA TYR A 10 34.76 46.50 45.94
C TYR A 10 36.19 46.57 46.49
N GLU A 11 37.19 46.66 45.61
CA GLU A 11 38.57 47.00 45.95
C GLU A 11 39.09 48.01 44.92
N ARG A 12 38.85 49.30 45.21
CA ARG A 12 39.02 50.45 44.28
C ARG A 12 38.11 50.39 43.05
N GLY A 13 36.87 49.97 43.25
CA GLY A 13 35.86 49.74 42.21
C GLY A 13 35.34 48.30 42.28
N HIS A 14 34.17 48.04 41.68
CA HIS A 14 33.63 46.69 41.58
C HIS A 14 34.47 45.87 40.62
N LYS A 15 35.03 44.75 41.11
CA LYS A 15 35.87 43.85 40.31
C LYS A 15 35.86 42.43 40.87
N GLU A 16 36.47 41.53 40.10
CA GLU A 16 36.79 40.16 40.52
C GLU A 16 37.89 40.20 41.60
N ILE A 17 37.60 39.63 42.77
CA ILE A 17 38.50 39.57 43.94
C ILE A 17 39.21 38.22 43.99
N ALA A 18 38.48 37.14 43.73
CA ALA A 18 39.02 35.79 43.72
C ALA A 18 38.27 34.92 42.71
N SER A 19 38.98 33.99 42.07
CA SER A 19 38.39 33.04 41.13
C SER A 19 39.16 31.71 41.15
N SER A 20 38.44 30.60 41.09
CA SER A 20 39.02 29.26 40.90
C SER A 20 39.25 28.89 39.43
N ILE A 21 38.85 29.76 38.51
CA ILE A 21 38.86 29.51 37.07
C ILE A 21 39.28 30.75 36.27
N ARG A 22 40.02 30.53 35.18
CA ARG A 22 40.28 31.57 34.19
C ARG A 22 39.20 31.55 33.12
N LEU A 23 38.44 32.64 33.02
CA LEU A 23 37.38 32.84 32.03
C LEU A 23 37.86 33.78 30.91
N ASP A 24 37.27 33.64 29.72
CA ASP A 24 37.48 34.59 28.63
C ASP A 24 36.92 35.99 28.96
N GLU A 25 37.41 37.01 28.25
CA GLU A 25 37.05 38.41 28.50
C GLU A 25 35.54 38.66 28.41
N LYS A 26 34.85 38.01 27.48
CA LYS A 26 33.40 38.14 27.30
C LYS A 26 32.63 37.58 28.49
N ALA A 27 33.03 36.42 29.00
CA ALA A 27 32.45 35.78 30.17
C ALA A 27 32.70 36.62 31.44
N ARG A 28 33.92 37.16 31.60
CA ARG A 28 34.28 38.05 32.72
C ARG A 28 33.47 39.34 32.69
N ALA A 29 33.35 39.99 31.52
CA ALA A 29 32.53 41.18 31.34
C ALA A 29 31.05 40.91 31.68
N THR A 30 30.52 39.77 31.25
CA THR A 30 29.15 39.34 31.60
C THR A 30 28.99 39.20 33.12
N MET A 31 29.88 38.47 33.79
CA MET A 31 29.81 38.29 35.24
C MET A 31 29.96 39.62 36.00
N LEU A 32 30.82 40.52 35.53
CA LEU A 32 31.02 41.83 36.15
C LEU A 32 29.73 42.65 36.14
N VAL A 33 29.02 42.70 35.01
CA VAL A 33 27.74 43.42 34.89
C VAL A 33 26.67 42.81 35.81
N HIS A 34 26.52 41.48 35.80
CA HIS A 34 25.47 40.80 36.56
C HIS A 34 25.72 40.76 38.08
N SER A 35 26.97 40.96 38.49
CA SER A 35 27.38 40.96 39.91
C SER A 35 27.28 42.32 40.59
N ASP A 36 26.88 43.39 39.87
CA ASP A 36 26.84 44.79 40.36
C ASP A 36 25.43 45.43 40.26
N LEU A 37 24.36 44.63 40.27
CA LEU A 37 23.01 45.11 39.92
C LEU A 37 22.15 45.65 41.09
N LEU A 38 22.72 45.95 42.28
CA LEU A 38 21.92 46.56 43.36
C LEU A 38 21.89 48.09 43.24
N ALA A 39 20.69 48.67 43.23
CA ALA A 39 20.48 50.11 43.25
C ALA A 39 19.71 50.61 44.49
N ASP A 40 19.42 49.74 45.47
CA ASP A 40 18.50 50.07 46.56
C ASP A 40 19.19 50.10 47.94
N GLU A 41 18.85 51.12 48.76
CA GLU A 41 19.52 51.45 50.03
C GLU A 41 19.11 50.51 51.20
N GLY A 42 18.09 49.67 51.01
CA GLY A 42 17.48 48.83 52.04
C GLY A 42 18.21 47.52 52.42
N GLY A 43 19.52 47.39 52.16
CA GLY A 43 20.28 46.19 52.57
C GLY A 43 19.88 44.89 51.86
N GLY A 44 19.40 44.99 50.62
CA GLY A 44 18.90 43.85 49.84
C GLY A 44 19.92 42.76 49.50
N MET A 45 19.41 41.57 49.21
CA MET A 45 20.13 40.47 48.57
C MET A 45 19.26 39.88 47.46
N TYR A 46 19.88 39.38 46.39
CA TYR A 46 19.17 38.72 45.29
C TYR A 46 19.91 37.46 44.84
N LEU A 47 19.16 36.57 44.21
CA LEU A 47 19.68 35.37 43.56
C LEU A 47 19.52 35.51 42.04
N THR A 48 20.59 35.25 41.29
CA THR A 48 20.56 35.26 39.83
C THR A 48 21.16 34.00 39.25
N CYS A 49 20.65 33.60 38.08
CA CYS A 49 21.14 32.45 37.36
C CYS A 49 21.20 32.75 35.85
N TYR A 50 22.37 32.65 35.22
CA TYR A 50 22.53 33.04 33.82
C TYR A 50 23.63 32.24 33.08
N PRO A 51 23.49 32.09 31.75
CA PRO A 51 24.48 31.39 30.93
C PRO A 51 25.69 32.26 30.58
N LEU A 52 26.89 31.68 30.68
CA LEU A 52 28.12 32.19 30.08
C LEU A 52 28.37 31.44 28.77
N ARG A 53 27.74 31.89 27.69
CA ARG A 53 27.74 31.17 26.41
C ARG A 53 29.14 31.00 25.82
N SER A 54 30.00 32.03 25.91
CA SER A 54 31.39 31.95 25.41
C SER A 54 32.21 30.89 26.15
N ALA A 55 31.93 30.67 27.44
CA ALA A 55 32.63 29.72 28.28
C ALA A 55 31.91 28.37 28.44
N SER A 56 30.79 28.13 27.74
CA SER A 56 29.95 26.92 27.88
C SER A 56 29.63 26.57 29.36
N ARG A 57 29.30 27.60 30.12
CA ARG A 57 29.06 27.53 31.58
C ARG A 57 27.74 28.21 31.96
N HIS A 58 27.32 27.96 33.19
CA HIS A 58 26.17 28.58 33.81
C HIS A 58 26.58 29.09 35.19
N VAL A 59 26.07 30.25 35.57
CA VAL A 59 26.40 30.90 36.84
C VAL A 59 25.16 30.91 37.71
N LEU A 60 25.28 30.43 38.94
CA LEU A 60 24.35 30.72 40.03
C LEU A 60 25.05 31.68 40.98
N ALA A 61 24.53 32.89 41.14
CA ALA A 61 25.15 33.95 41.92
C ALA A 61 24.19 34.52 42.95
N ARG A 62 24.70 34.70 44.18
CA ARG A 62 24.01 35.46 45.22
C ARG A 62 24.76 36.73 45.49
N THR A 63 24.01 37.83 45.50
CA THR A 63 24.53 39.18 45.73
C THR A 63 23.95 39.70 47.04
N TRP A 64 24.80 40.29 47.87
CA TRP A 64 24.43 40.94 49.12
C TRP A 64 24.88 42.40 49.10
N SER A 65 24.11 43.27 49.74
CA SER A 65 24.61 44.60 50.10
C SER A 65 25.86 44.50 50.98
N ALA A 66 26.85 45.36 50.71
CA ALA A 66 28.11 45.43 51.45
C ALA A 66 27.99 46.02 52.86
N GLY A 67 26.78 46.39 53.29
CA GLY A 67 26.46 46.83 54.65
C GLY A 67 26.85 48.28 54.94
N ALA A 68 26.50 48.75 56.14
CA ALA A 68 26.58 50.16 56.54
C ALA A 68 28.00 50.77 56.56
N GLY A 69 29.04 49.94 56.63
CA GLY A 69 30.45 50.39 56.58
C GLY A 69 31.01 50.60 55.16
N SER A 70 30.23 50.28 54.12
CA SER A 70 30.63 50.40 52.71
C SER A 70 29.90 51.56 52.02
N ARG A 71 30.42 52.02 50.87
CA ARG A 71 29.74 53.07 50.09
C ARG A 71 28.31 52.61 49.71
N PRO A 72 27.27 53.47 49.83
CA PRO A 72 25.92 53.13 49.39
C PRO A 72 25.90 52.57 47.97
N GLY A 73 25.12 51.50 47.76
CA GLY A 73 25.08 50.75 46.49
C GLY A 73 26.21 49.73 46.31
N SER A 74 27.21 49.66 47.20
CA SER A 74 28.26 48.63 47.09
C SER A 74 27.73 47.25 47.42
N VAL A 75 28.22 46.24 46.69
CA VAL A 75 27.75 44.86 46.78
C VAL A 75 28.90 43.87 46.90
N TRP A 76 28.55 42.68 47.39
CA TRP A 76 29.39 41.49 47.31
C TRP A 76 28.62 40.39 46.61
N THR A 77 29.25 39.72 45.65
CA THR A 77 28.61 38.65 44.88
C THR A 77 29.48 37.41 44.90
N HIS A 78 28.92 36.31 45.40
CA HIS A 78 29.54 34.99 45.28
C HIS A 78 28.84 34.22 44.16
N SER A 79 29.62 33.67 43.23
CA SER A 79 29.15 32.97 42.04
C SER A 79 29.68 31.54 42.02
N LEU A 80 28.77 30.58 41.89
CA LEU A 80 29.07 29.20 41.52
C LEU A 80 29.02 29.10 39.99
N VAL A 81 30.09 28.62 39.38
CA VAL A 81 30.24 28.49 37.94
C VAL A 81 30.26 27.00 37.59
N LEU A 82 29.20 26.55 36.94
CA LEU A 82 28.98 25.16 36.55
C LEU A 82 29.21 25.02 35.05
N ASP A 83 30.04 24.06 34.64
CA ASP A 83 30.05 23.66 33.23
C ASP A 83 28.77 22.91 32.86
N TYR A 84 28.51 22.79 31.55
CA TYR A 84 27.31 22.13 31.04
C TYR A 84 27.24 20.63 31.31
N GLN A 85 28.36 19.97 31.68
CA GLN A 85 28.36 18.56 32.06
C GLN A 85 27.94 18.40 33.53
N CYS A 86 28.47 19.24 34.41
CA CYS A 86 28.09 19.31 35.82
C CYS A 86 26.61 19.65 35.95
N LEU A 87 26.14 20.68 35.25
CA LEU A 87 24.73 21.10 35.28
C LEU A 87 23.76 20.01 34.79
N ALA A 88 24.19 19.20 33.80
CA ALA A 88 23.37 18.11 33.26
C ALA A 88 23.28 16.92 34.22
N LYS A 89 24.30 16.69 35.05
CA LYS A 89 24.36 15.54 35.95
C LYS A 89 23.81 15.83 37.35
N LEU A 90 23.79 17.10 37.79
CA LEU A 90 23.23 17.47 39.09
C LEU A 90 21.73 17.18 39.15
N ASN A 91 21.34 16.41 40.16
CA ASN A 91 19.96 15.96 40.36
C ASN A 91 19.11 17.03 41.05
N ASP A 92 19.69 17.74 42.01
CA ASP A 92 19.00 18.74 42.81
C ASP A 92 19.78 20.06 42.83
N LEU A 93 19.22 21.06 42.14
CA LEU A 93 19.83 22.39 42.03
C LEU A 93 19.52 23.29 43.24
N VAL A 94 18.50 22.94 44.03
CA VAL A 94 18.18 23.68 45.27
C VAL A 94 19.33 23.55 46.27
N ALA A 95 19.96 22.38 46.32
CA ALA A 95 21.10 22.10 47.20
C ALA A 95 22.38 22.88 46.85
N LEU A 96 22.39 23.69 45.78
CA LEU A 96 23.49 24.62 45.49
C LEU A 96 23.41 25.89 46.34
N GLU A 97 22.23 26.27 46.82
CA GLU A 97 22.05 27.50 47.58
C GLU A 97 22.92 27.57 48.85
N PRO A 98 23.03 26.50 49.68
CA PRO A 98 23.88 26.53 50.88
C PRO A 98 25.38 26.64 50.59
N LEU A 99 25.81 26.43 49.34
CA LEU A 99 27.20 26.61 48.90
C LEU A 99 27.53 28.08 48.63
N LEU A 100 26.52 28.96 48.55
CA LEU A 100 26.72 30.40 48.39
C LEU A 100 27.13 31.03 49.72
N MET A 101 28.13 31.91 49.69
CA MET A 101 28.80 32.43 50.88
C MET A 101 28.71 33.95 50.94
N ARG A 102 28.36 34.49 52.10
CA ARG A 102 28.30 35.94 52.33
C ARG A 102 29.70 36.53 52.55
N SER A 103 29.81 37.85 52.41
CA SER A 103 30.96 38.63 52.90
C SER A 103 31.29 38.29 54.37
N GLY A 104 32.55 37.99 54.70
CA GLY A 104 33.00 37.63 56.06
C GLY A 104 32.92 36.13 56.42
N ASP A 105 32.51 35.27 55.50
CA ASP A 105 32.52 33.82 55.71
C ASP A 105 33.97 33.27 55.79
N PRO A 106 34.34 32.46 56.79
CA PRO A 106 35.68 31.86 56.90
C PRO A 106 36.13 31.10 55.64
N ARG A 107 35.16 30.57 54.87
CA ARG A 107 35.40 29.83 53.62
C ARG A 107 35.84 30.72 52.46
N GLN A 108 35.82 32.05 52.59
CA GLN A 108 36.30 32.94 51.53
C GLN A 108 37.75 32.73 51.14
N ALA A 109 38.60 32.35 52.11
CA ALA A 109 40.01 32.09 51.88
C ALA A 109 40.26 30.96 50.87
N VAL A 110 39.28 30.09 50.61
CA VAL A 110 39.40 28.95 49.69
C VAL A 110 38.70 29.15 48.35
N ILE A 111 38.13 30.33 48.05
CA ILE A 111 37.43 30.61 46.78
C ILE A 111 38.35 30.47 45.55
N ALA A 112 39.67 30.65 45.72
CA ALA A 112 40.65 30.40 44.67
C ALA A 112 40.75 28.92 44.24
N LYS A 113 40.06 28.00 44.93
CA LYS A 113 39.97 26.57 44.60
C LYS A 113 38.53 26.18 44.25
N PRO A 114 38.35 25.25 43.30
CA PRO A 114 37.03 24.74 42.98
C PRO A 114 36.47 23.88 44.13
N LEU A 115 35.14 23.79 44.20
CA LEU A 115 34.45 22.87 45.09
C LEU A 115 34.35 21.48 44.45
N GLU A 116 34.61 20.45 45.24
CA GLU A 116 34.28 19.08 44.88
C GLU A 116 32.95 18.68 45.52
N VAL A 117 31.93 18.45 44.69
CA VAL A 117 30.59 18.08 45.12
C VAL A 117 30.18 16.69 44.61
N SER A 118 29.31 16.03 45.36
CA SER A 118 28.62 14.82 44.91
C SER A 118 27.49 15.17 43.92
N VAL A 119 27.04 14.18 43.14
CA VAL A 119 25.87 14.33 42.25
C VAL A 119 24.57 14.49 43.03
N ASN A 120 24.52 13.85 44.20
CA ASN A 120 23.42 13.88 45.16
C ASN A 120 23.82 14.74 46.35
N LEU A 121 23.76 16.06 46.17
CA LEU A 121 23.92 17.00 47.27
C LEU A 121 22.82 16.77 48.33
N ALA A 122 23.15 16.96 49.61
CA ALA A 122 22.17 16.87 50.70
C ALA A 122 21.12 17.98 50.55
N GLY A 123 19.84 17.61 50.66
CA GLY A 123 18.70 18.50 50.47
C GLY A 123 17.44 17.88 51.08
N ALA A 124 16.36 18.65 51.20
CA ALA A 124 15.08 18.17 51.70
C ALA A 124 14.37 17.32 50.62
N ASP A 125 13.62 16.30 51.05
CA ASP A 125 12.93 15.40 50.11
C ASP A 125 11.77 16.08 49.38
N CYS A 126 11.13 17.04 50.04
CA CYS A 126 10.13 17.95 49.47
C CYS A 126 10.36 19.39 49.95
N TYR A 127 9.82 20.34 49.20
CA TYR A 127 9.92 21.77 49.45
C TYR A 127 8.53 22.40 49.42
N ASP A 128 8.23 23.32 50.33
CA ASP A 128 7.04 24.17 50.24
C ASP A 128 7.35 25.37 49.34
N LEU A 129 6.60 25.49 48.24
CA LEU A 129 6.83 26.49 47.20
C LEU A 129 5.75 27.58 47.19
N GLY A 130 4.82 27.53 48.14
CA GLY A 130 3.70 28.47 48.24
C GLY A 130 2.73 28.44 47.04
N PRO A 131 1.63 29.20 47.12
CA PRO A 131 0.56 29.18 46.12
C PRO A 131 0.94 29.84 44.79
N HIS A 132 1.92 30.73 44.77
CA HIS A 132 2.37 31.43 43.57
C HIS A 132 3.15 30.51 42.59
N SER A 133 3.55 29.32 43.05
CA SER A 133 4.08 28.25 42.18
C SER A 133 3.11 27.86 41.06
N ILE A 134 1.79 27.96 41.28
CA ILE A 134 0.77 27.72 40.27
C ILE A 134 0.88 28.74 39.12
N ASP A 135 0.99 30.02 39.47
CA ASP A 135 1.12 31.09 38.48
C ASP A 135 2.45 30.98 37.70
N ALA A 136 3.54 30.67 38.41
CA ALA A 136 4.83 30.37 37.78
C ALA A 136 4.72 29.21 36.77
N MET A 137 4.01 28.13 37.12
CA MET A 137 3.78 27.00 36.22
C MET A 137 3.02 27.37 34.96
N VAL A 138 1.89 28.04 35.14
CA VAL A 138 1.03 28.46 34.03
C VAL A 138 1.79 29.37 33.07
N ARG A 139 2.63 30.27 33.60
CA ARG A 139 3.40 31.20 32.74
C ARG A 139 4.59 30.54 32.08
N LEU A 140 5.28 29.63 32.78
CA LEU A 140 6.48 28.98 32.27
C LEU A 140 6.18 27.93 31.19
N TYR A 141 5.18 27.07 31.41
CA TYR A 141 4.88 25.95 30.50
C TYR A 141 3.53 26.04 29.79
N GLY A 142 2.57 26.83 30.31
CA GLY A 142 1.21 26.87 29.77
C GLY A 142 1.11 27.34 28.31
N THR A 143 0.14 26.81 27.57
CA THR A 143 -0.11 27.20 26.17
C THR A 143 -0.65 28.64 26.06
N GLY A 144 -0.07 29.47 25.17
CA GLY A 144 -0.62 30.78 24.81
C GLY A 144 0.10 32.02 25.37
N GLN A 145 1.27 31.88 25.97
CA GLN A 145 2.07 33.01 26.47
C GLN A 145 3.12 33.49 25.45
N SER A 146 3.41 34.79 25.46
CA SER A 146 4.45 35.42 24.64
C SER A 146 5.85 34.88 24.96
N GLU A 147 6.79 34.93 24.01
CA GLU A 147 8.18 34.47 24.18
C GLU A 147 9.06 35.39 25.06
N GLY A 148 8.48 36.46 25.61
CA GLY A 148 9.17 37.43 26.45
C GLY A 148 9.52 36.93 27.85
N ALA A 149 10.02 37.85 28.68
CA ALA A 149 10.32 37.59 30.09
C ALA A 149 9.07 37.11 30.83
N ILE A 150 9.22 36.03 31.61
CA ILE A 150 8.17 35.46 32.44
C ILE A 150 8.18 36.19 33.78
N GLU A 151 7.12 36.94 34.04
CA GLU A 151 6.95 37.67 35.29
C GLU A 151 5.98 36.92 36.20
N VAL A 152 6.45 36.58 37.40
CA VAL A 152 5.71 35.87 38.44
C VAL A 152 5.53 36.80 39.65
N PRO A 153 4.35 36.86 40.28
CA PRO A 153 4.15 37.59 41.52
C PRO A 153 5.12 37.12 42.61
N SER A 154 5.90 38.05 43.16
CA SER A 154 6.79 37.82 44.30
C SER A 154 5.96 37.57 45.56
N ALA A 155 6.34 36.56 46.34
CA ALA A 155 5.76 36.30 47.65
C ALA A 155 6.68 36.85 48.76
N ASP A 156 7.64 36.03 49.19
CA ASP A 156 8.74 36.44 50.04
C ASP A 156 10.05 35.91 49.43
N ARG A 157 11.17 36.53 49.82
CA ARG A 157 12.46 36.25 49.19
C ARG A 157 12.89 34.79 49.30
N ALA A 158 12.68 34.15 50.44
CA ALA A 158 13.12 32.76 50.62
C ALA A 158 12.31 31.81 49.74
N THR A 159 11.00 32.04 49.66
CA THR A 159 10.13 31.23 48.80
C THR A 159 10.38 31.49 47.31
N ASP A 160 10.64 32.74 46.91
CA ASP A 160 10.97 33.10 45.52
C ASP A 160 12.30 32.47 45.07
N ASP A 161 13.35 32.54 45.90
CA ASP A 161 14.65 31.92 45.65
C ASP A 161 14.49 30.40 45.47
N LEU A 162 13.74 29.77 46.39
CA LEU A 162 13.46 28.34 46.38
C LEU A 162 12.65 27.92 45.15
N LEU A 163 11.62 28.68 44.78
CA LEU A 163 10.81 28.43 43.60
C LEU A 163 11.64 28.54 42.32
N ALA A 164 12.51 29.55 42.20
CA ALA A 164 13.37 29.72 41.04
C ALA A 164 14.31 28.51 40.84
N LEU A 165 14.91 28.02 41.93
CA LEU A 165 15.77 26.83 41.92
C LEU A 165 14.97 25.55 41.64
N ALA A 166 13.76 25.41 42.20
CA ALA A 166 12.89 24.27 41.95
C ALA A 166 12.44 24.19 40.48
N LEU A 167 12.08 25.33 39.87
CA LEU A 167 11.74 25.43 38.45
C LEU A 167 12.96 25.05 37.58
N TRP A 168 14.15 25.58 37.90
CA TRP A 168 15.37 25.24 37.17
C TRP A 168 15.73 23.75 37.29
N ARG A 169 15.49 23.14 38.46
CA ARG A 169 15.68 21.71 38.70
C ARG A 169 14.74 20.84 37.85
N GLN A 170 13.48 21.22 37.69
CA GLN A 170 12.50 20.45 36.92
C GLN A 170 12.84 20.39 35.41
N MET A 171 13.61 21.35 34.90
CA MET A 171 14.02 21.40 33.50
C MET A 171 15.03 20.28 33.14
N TRP A 172 15.00 19.82 31.90
CA TRP A 172 16.01 18.92 31.33
C TRP A 172 17.29 19.68 30.93
N PRO A 173 18.43 18.98 30.72
CA PRO A 173 19.73 19.62 30.51
C PRO A 173 19.77 20.69 29.42
N GLY A 174 19.05 20.49 28.32
CA GLY A 174 18.98 21.48 27.23
C GLY A 174 18.35 22.80 27.67
N LEU A 175 17.19 22.74 28.34
CA LEU A 175 16.48 23.93 28.80
C LEU A 175 17.20 24.62 29.98
N ARG A 176 17.82 23.84 30.89
CA ARG A 176 18.65 24.39 31.99
C ARG A 176 19.76 25.30 31.49
N ARG A 177 20.38 24.99 30.35
CA ARG A 177 21.52 25.75 29.79
C ARG A 177 21.13 27.14 29.29
N THR A 178 19.87 27.32 28.89
CA THR A 178 19.39 28.58 28.32
C THR A 178 18.52 29.37 29.29
N PHE A 179 18.01 28.72 30.34
CA PHE A 179 17.17 29.34 31.34
C PHE A 179 17.96 30.37 32.14
N SER A 180 17.34 31.51 32.44
CA SER A 180 17.94 32.51 33.31
C SER A 180 16.88 33.13 34.21
N PHE A 181 17.24 33.46 35.44
CA PHE A 181 16.30 34.04 36.40
C PHE A 181 16.95 35.07 37.30
N ALA A 182 16.12 35.98 37.84
CA ALA A 182 16.48 36.89 38.91
C ALA A 182 15.36 36.91 39.96
N ALA A 183 15.69 36.51 41.20
CA ALA A 183 14.82 36.50 42.37
C ALA A 183 15.32 37.51 43.41
N GLY A 184 14.42 38.30 43.98
CA GLY A 184 14.77 39.35 44.96
C GLY A 184 15.41 40.62 44.40
N LEU A 185 15.51 40.76 43.06
CA LEU A 185 15.98 41.98 42.40
C LEU A 185 14.81 42.96 42.24
N ALA A 186 14.92 44.16 42.82
CA ALA A 186 13.90 45.21 42.67
C ALA A 186 13.70 45.58 41.19
N ALA A 187 12.48 45.96 40.81
CA ALA A 187 12.12 46.36 39.45
C ALA A 187 12.73 47.71 39.05
N SER A 188 14.05 47.80 39.03
CA SER A 188 14.79 49.04 38.77
C SER A 188 15.60 48.90 37.48
N ARG A 189 14.87 48.99 36.35
CA ARG A 189 15.24 49.54 35.02
C ARG A 189 14.63 48.73 33.87
N PRO A 190 13.76 49.34 33.04
CA PRO A 190 13.54 48.90 31.67
C PRO A 190 14.82 49.13 30.86
N GLY A 191 15.32 48.09 30.19
CA GLY A 191 16.37 48.23 29.15
C GLY A 191 17.84 48.22 29.59
N ALA A 192 18.17 47.90 30.85
CA ALA A 192 19.55 47.77 31.31
C ALA A 192 19.75 46.52 32.18
N GLY A 193 19.93 45.37 31.52
CA GLY A 193 20.18 44.06 32.14
C GLY A 193 19.81 42.94 31.17
N PRO A 194 20.39 41.74 31.29
CA PRO A 194 20.23 40.61 30.36
C PRO A 194 18.76 40.22 30.11
N ASP A 195 18.51 39.49 29.03
CA ASP A 195 17.23 38.86 28.71
C ASP A 195 16.86 37.74 29.72
N TRP A 196 16.58 38.11 30.98
CA TRP A 196 16.16 37.20 32.05
C TRP A 196 14.88 36.48 31.63
N THR A 197 14.90 35.15 31.64
CA THR A 197 13.74 34.35 31.27
C THR A 197 12.66 34.38 32.34
N LEU A 198 13.02 34.39 33.63
CA LEU A 198 12.10 34.44 34.77
C LEU A 198 12.44 35.59 35.72
N ARG A 199 11.42 36.35 36.15
CA ARG A 199 11.55 37.44 37.11
C ARG A 199 10.40 37.42 38.11
N PHE A 200 10.71 37.78 39.34
CA PHE A 200 9.72 38.00 40.39
C PHE A 200 9.39 39.48 40.48
N VAL A 201 8.12 39.82 40.38
CA VAL A 201 7.63 41.22 40.37
C VAL A 201 6.65 41.44 41.52
N PRO A 202 6.62 42.64 42.13
CA PRO A 202 5.60 42.98 43.12
C PRO A 202 4.21 42.72 42.55
N ALA A 203 3.37 41.99 43.29
CA ALA A 203 2.09 41.53 42.78
C ALA A 203 1.19 42.70 42.35
N ALA A 204 0.83 42.76 41.07
CA ALA A 204 -0.39 43.42 40.63
C ALA A 204 -1.51 42.39 40.64
N SER A 205 -2.61 42.70 41.35
CA SER A 205 -3.76 41.83 41.62
C SER A 205 -4.27 41.11 40.37
N ARG A 206 -3.80 39.88 40.12
CA ARG A 206 -4.40 38.96 39.15
C ARG A 206 -4.44 37.57 39.77
N GLY A 207 -5.67 37.08 39.95
CA GLY A 207 -5.93 35.78 40.55
C GLY A 207 -5.34 34.64 39.71
N ALA A 208 -4.80 33.65 40.40
CA ALA A 208 -4.35 32.41 39.78
C ALA A 208 -5.52 31.72 39.08
N ARG A 209 -5.28 31.19 37.87
CA ARG A 209 -6.23 30.29 37.21
C ARG A 209 -6.37 29.03 38.07
N SER A 210 -7.58 28.72 38.51
CA SER A 210 -7.85 27.58 39.40
C SER A 210 -7.99 26.24 38.68
N ASN A 211 -8.30 26.23 37.37
CA ASN A 211 -8.47 24.98 36.61
C ASN A 211 -7.21 24.64 35.80
N LEU A 212 -6.32 23.84 36.39
CA LEU A 212 -5.14 23.30 35.72
C LEU A 212 -5.48 22.01 34.98
N GLY A 213 -5.07 21.91 33.72
CA GLY A 213 -5.09 20.67 32.94
C GLY A 213 -4.16 19.60 33.54
N PRO A 214 -4.29 18.34 33.08
CA PRO A 214 -3.58 17.19 33.68
C PRO A 214 -2.05 17.35 33.62
N GLY A 215 -1.51 17.87 32.52
CA GLY A 215 -0.06 18.07 32.37
C GLY A 215 0.54 19.10 33.33
N LEU A 216 -0.09 20.29 33.43
CA LEU A 216 0.34 21.30 34.41
C LEU A 216 0.17 20.81 35.85
N ARG A 217 -0.87 20.02 36.14
CA ARG A 217 -1.06 19.41 37.46
C ARG A 217 0.04 18.40 37.78
N ALA A 218 0.43 17.55 36.83
CA ALA A 218 1.53 16.61 36.99
C ALA A 218 2.86 17.34 37.23
N LEU A 219 3.14 18.40 36.47
CA LEU A 219 4.32 19.25 36.66
C LEU A 219 4.31 19.94 38.04
N LEU A 220 3.18 20.48 38.46
CA LEU A 220 3.04 21.14 39.76
C LEU A 220 3.25 20.16 40.92
N ASN A 221 2.67 18.95 40.84
CA ASN A 221 2.85 17.90 41.85
C ASN A 221 4.29 17.39 41.92
N ASP A 222 4.99 17.38 40.78
CA ASP A 222 6.40 16.99 40.68
C ASP A 222 7.36 18.08 41.19
N LEU A 223 7.03 19.36 41.01
CA LEU A 223 7.89 20.50 41.28
C LEU A 223 8.55 20.49 42.69
N PRO A 224 7.85 20.19 43.80
CA PRO A 224 8.46 20.19 45.12
C PRO A 224 9.42 19.01 45.36
N LEU A 225 9.41 17.96 44.55
CA LEU A 225 10.17 16.74 44.80
C LEU A 225 11.67 16.89 44.47
N ARG A 226 12.54 16.31 45.31
CA ARG A 226 14.01 16.45 45.22
C ARG A 226 14.69 15.83 43.98
N GLY A 227 14.16 14.70 43.47
CA GLY A 227 14.94 13.79 42.61
C GLY A 227 15.30 14.31 41.20
N PRO A 228 15.91 13.47 40.34
CA PRO A 228 15.30 13.24 39.04
C PRO A 228 14.16 12.23 39.24
N THR A 229 12.92 12.71 39.26
CA THR A 229 11.71 11.87 39.29
C THR A 229 11.49 11.17 37.94
N GLU A 230 10.59 10.18 37.88
CA GLU A 230 10.26 9.51 36.62
C GLU A 230 9.72 10.49 35.58
N LEU A 231 8.89 11.46 35.99
CA LEU A 231 8.40 12.51 35.10
C LEU A 231 9.55 13.35 34.52
N ARG A 232 10.52 13.76 35.35
CA ARG A 232 11.68 14.54 34.87
C ARG A 232 12.57 13.73 33.93
N ARG A 233 12.72 12.42 34.16
CA ARG A 233 13.45 11.53 33.23
C ARG A 233 12.71 11.38 31.91
N PHE A 234 11.40 11.21 31.95
CA PHE A 234 10.53 11.16 30.78
C PHE A 234 10.65 12.46 29.95
N LEU A 235 10.50 13.62 30.58
CA LEU A 235 10.66 14.92 29.92
C LEU A 235 12.08 15.09 29.35
N SER A 236 13.12 14.69 30.08
CA SER A 236 14.50 14.78 29.60
C SER A 236 14.79 13.89 28.39
N ARG A 237 14.07 12.77 28.23
CA ARG A 237 14.24 11.86 27.10
C ARG A 237 13.57 12.40 25.83
N TYR A 238 12.40 13.03 25.94
CA TYR A 238 11.57 13.34 24.78
C TYR A 238 11.43 14.84 24.48
N ALA A 239 11.49 15.73 25.47
CA ALA A 239 11.25 17.16 25.24
C ALA A 239 12.28 17.80 24.30
N SER A 240 13.51 17.27 24.25
CA SER A 240 14.57 17.77 23.35
C SER A 240 14.30 17.53 21.86
N GLU A 241 13.43 16.59 21.51
CA GLU A 241 13.05 16.29 20.12
C GLU A 241 11.92 17.20 19.60
N ALA A 242 11.19 17.87 20.50
CA ALA A 242 10.11 18.77 20.13
C ALA A 242 10.65 20.07 19.49
N THR A 243 9.86 20.67 18.60
CA THR A 243 10.19 21.96 17.95
C THR A 243 10.39 23.08 18.96
N ASN A 244 9.54 23.12 20.00
CA ASN A 244 9.70 24.03 21.12
C ASN A 244 9.75 23.21 22.42
N PRO A 245 10.95 22.80 22.87
CA PRO A 245 11.12 21.92 24.02
C PRO A 245 10.38 22.42 25.27
N ARG A 246 10.44 23.73 25.55
CA ARG A 246 9.76 24.32 26.72
C ARG A 246 8.25 24.14 26.65
N ARG A 247 7.64 24.43 25.49
CA ARG A 247 6.19 24.30 25.29
C ARG A 247 5.71 22.84 25.22
N ALA A 248 6.62 21.91 24.95
CA ALA A 248 6.33 20.48 24.98
C ALA A 248 6.13 19.92 26.40
N ALA A 249 6.60 20.62 27.43
CA ALA A 249 6.55 20.12 28.80
C ALA A 249 5.13 19.77 29.29
N GLU A 250 4.16 20.68 29.11
CA GLU A 250 2.78 20.46 29.56
C GLU A 250 2.14 19.24 28.85
N PRO A 251 2.10 19.14 27.51
CA PRO A 251 1.47 18.00 26.86
C PRO A 251 2.20 16.68 27.08
N LEU A 252 3.53 16.69 27.19
CA LEU A 252 4.31 15.49 27.53
C LEU A 252 3.99 15.02 28.96
N ALA A 253 3.86 15.94 29.92
CA ALA A 253 3.44 15.61 31.27
C ALA A 253 1.99 15.08 31.32
N ALA A 254 1.10 15.61 30.47
CA ALA A 254 -0.26 15.09 30.34
C ALA A 254 -0.27 13.64 29.83
N LEU A 255 0.53 13.35 28.80
CA LEU A 255 0.69 11.99 28.28
C LEU A 255 1.30 11.03 29.31
N TRP A 256 2.22 11.51 30.15
CA TRP A 256 2.81 10.72 31.24
C TRP A 256 1.80 10.44 32.36
N SER A 257 0.93 11.41 32.67
CA SER A 257 -0.02 11.31 33.77
C SER A 257 -1.18 10.35 33.53
N ASP A 258 -1.42 9.96 32.27
CA ASP A 258 -2.53 9.09 31.88
C ASP A 258 -2.01 7.98 30.94
N PRO A 259 -1.30 6.97 31.49
CA PRO A 259 -0.71 5.90 30.70
C PRO A 259 -1.77 4.96 30.09
N ASP A 260 -2.96 4.88 30.70
CA ASP A 260 -4.06 3.99 30.29
C ASP A 260 -5.00 4.65 29.28
N ALA A 261 -4.76 5.92 28.91
CA ALA A 261 -5.53 6.61 27.89
C ALA A 261 -5.53 5.83 26.56
N PRO A 262 -6.65 5.78 25.82
CA PRO A 262 -6.69 5.14 24.52
C PRO A 262 -5.60 5.68 23.59
N LEU A 263 -4.94 4.79 22.83
CA LEU A 263 -3.85 5.15 21.93
C LEU A 263 -4.18 6.35 21.03
N ARG A 264 -5.41 6.42 20.50
CA ARG A 264 -5.86 7.53 19.66
C ARG A 264 -5.72 8.89 20.35
N ASP A 265 -6.07 8.98 21.63
CA ASP A 265 -6.00 10.23 22.39
C ASP A 265 -4.55 10.58 22.75
N ARG A 266 -3.72 9.56 23.01
CA ARG A 266 -2.27 9.70 23.19
C ARG A 266 -1.60 10.25 21.92
N LEU A 267 -1.94 9.70 20.74
CA LEU A 267 -1.43 10.17 19.44
C LEU A 267 -1.90 11.60 19.10
N ARG A 268 -3.16 11.94 19.38
CA ARG A 268 -3.67 13.31 19.24
C ARG A 268 -2.89 14.29 20.11
N THR A 269 -2.57 13.89 21.34
CA THR A 269 -1.76 14.69 22.26
C THR A 269 -0.35 14.90 21.70
N LEU A 270 0.28 13.85 21.15
CA LEU A 270 1.57 13.97 20.46
C LEU A 270 1.52 14.94 19.27
N GLY A 271 0.46 14.87 18.46
CA GLY A 271 0.27 15.78 17.32
C GLY A 271 0.37 17.26 17.71
N ARG A 272 -0.17 17.64 18.88
CA ARG A 272 -0.11 19.02 19.41
C ARG A 272 1.30 19.49 19.79
N VAL A 273 2.24 18.56 20.01
CA VAL A 273 3.63 18.86 20.43
C VAL A 273 4.60 18.95 19.23
N GLY A 274 4.09 18.67 18.02
CA GLY A 274 4.91 18.54 16.81
C GLY A 274 5.22 17.08 16.50
N GLY A 275 4.17 16.23 16.51
CA GLY A 275 4.23 14.76 16.47
C GLY A 275 5.16 14.16 15.40
N ASP A 276 5.39 14.84 14.28
CA ASP A 276 6.30 14.38 13.21
C ASP A 276 7.79 14.35 13.64
N ARG A 277 8.15 14.98 14.77
CA ARG A 277 9.54 15.05 15.26
C ARG A 277 9.83 14.17 16.48
N LEU A 278 8.80 13.66 17.15
CA LEU A 278 8.93 12.84 18.37
C LEU A 278 9.04 11.34 18.06
N ASN A 279 9.87 10.98 17.08
CA ASN A 279 9.96 9.60 16.58
C ASN A 279 10.31 8.58 17.67
N ARG A 280 11.13 8.96 18.67
CA ARG A 280 11.46 8.03 19.76
C ARG A 280 10.26 7.77 20.65
N LEU A 281 9.52 8.81 21.03
CA LEU A 281 8.32 8.65 21.86
C LEU A 281 7.24 7.89 21.09
N THR A 282 6.99 8.24 19.83
CA THR A 282 6.04 7.53 18.99
C THR A 282 6.41 6.05 18.86
N ARG A 283 7.70 5.72 18.65
CA ARG A 283 8.17 4.33 18.63
C ARG A 283 7.95 3.62 19.97
N ASP A 284 8.32 4.25 21.08
CA ASP A 284 8.19 3.65 22.41
C ASP A 284 6.72 3.37 22.74
N LEU A 285 5.81 4.29 22.40
CA LEU A 285 4.37 4.12 22.56
C LEU A 285 3.83 2.94 21.73
N ILE A 286 4.14 2.89 20.42
CA ILE A 286 3.69 1.80 19.55
C ILE A 286 4.24 0.47 20.03
N SER A 287 5.52 0.43 20.41
CA SER A 287 6.17 -0.80 20.90
C SER A 287 5.52 -1.28 22.19
N GLN A 288 5.17 -0.36 23.09
CA GLN A 288 4.43 -0.66 24.30
C GLN A 288 3.04 -1.23 23.95
N GLU A 289 2.26 -0.55 23.10
CA GLU A 289 0.93 -0.99 22.69
C GLU A 289 0.96 -2.37 22.01
N LEU A 290 1.88 -2.62 21.08
CA LEU A 290 2.04 -3.95 20.45
C LEU A 290 2.44 -5.03 21.47
N SER A 291 3.08 -4.66 22.58
CA SER A 291 3.46 -5.61 23.62
C SER A 291 2.32 -5.92 24.59
N THR A 292 1.50 -4.92 24.95
CA THR A 292 0.52 -4.99 26.04
C THR A 292 -0.94 -5.06 25.59
N ALA A 293 -1.28 -4.61 24.38
CA ALA A 293 -2.67 -4.53 23.95
C ALA A 293 -3.18 -5.89 23.47
N ASP A 294 -4.25 -6.35 24.09
CA ASP A 294 -5.08 -7.46 23.59
C ASP A 294 -6.24 -6.95 22.70
N ASP A 295 -6.38 -5.63 22.53
CA ASP A 295 -7.44 -5.00 21.75
C ASP A 295 -7.05 -4.87 20.26
N PRO A 296 -7.76 -5.55 19.34
CA PRO A 296 -7.50 -5.41 17.91
C PRO A 296 -7.71 -3.98 17.38
N ASN A 297 -8.54 -3.15 18.03
CA ASN A 297 -8.78 -1.77 17.58
C ASN A 297 -7.53 -0.88 17.71
N ALA A 298 -6.59 -1.23 18.60
CA ALA A 298 -5.32 -0.54 18.71
C ALA A 298 -4.51 -0.69 17.41
N LEU A 299 -4.46 -1.90 16.84
CA LEU A 299 -3.75 -2.15 15.57
C LEU A 299 -4.34 -1.36 14.41
N MET A 300 -5.68 -1.27 14.33
CA MET A 300 -6.34 -0.44 13.33
C MET A 300 -5.98 1.04 13.49
N THR A 301 -6.01 1.56 14.71
CA THR A 301 -5.69 2.96 15.01
C THR A 301 -4.23 3.28 14.64
N MET A 302 -3.28 2.38 14.92
CA MET A 302 -1.88 2.55 14.54
C MET A 302 -1.70 2.69 13.03
N VAL A 303 -2.36 1.84 12.25
CA VAL A 303 -2.27 1.89 10.78
C VAL A 303 -2.97 3.13 10.22
N GLU A 304 -4.12 3.52 10.76
CA GLU A 304 -4.87 4.71 10.32
C GLU A 304 -4.09 6.02 10.56
N GLU A 305 -3.53 6.19 11.75
CA GLU A 305 -2.90 7.46 12.16
C GLU A 305 -1.43 7.54 11.74
N LEU A 306 -0.71 6.42 11.74
CA LEU A 306 0.76 6.39 11.60
C LEU A 306 1.25 5.49 10.47
N GLY A 307 0.36 4.85 9.70
CA GLY A 307 0.74 3.85 8.70
C GLY A 307 1.78 4.34 7.68
N LYS A 308 1.77 5.64 7.35
CA LYS A 308 2.70 6.27 6.40
C LYS A 308 4.02 6.76 7.00
N GLN A 309 4.24 6.58 8.30
CA GLN A 309 5.47 6.99 8.96
C GLN A 309 6.52 5.88 8.91
N SER A 310 7.78 6.24 8.63
CA SER A 310 8.91 5.31 8.67
C SER A 310 9.38 5.14 10.11
N LEU A 311 8.77 4.17 10.80
CA LEU A 311 9.05 3.85 12.20
C LEU A 311 9.69 2.46 12.30
N ASP A 312 10.82 2.41 13.00
CA ASP A 312 11.52 1.15 13.24
C ASP A 312 10.92 0.43 14.44
N VAL A 313 9.89 -0.38 14.18
CA VAL A 313 9.15 -1.18 15.16
C VAL A 313 9.03 -2.61 14.62
N ASP A 314 9.15 -3.60 15.51
CA ASP A 314 8.91 -5.01 15.17
C ASP A 314 7.40 -5.31 15.09
N PRO A 315 6.86 -5.67 13.92
CA PRO A 315 5.44 -5.97 13.75
C PRO A 315 5.06 -7.39 14.23
N ALA A 316 5.94 -8.18 14.87
CA ALA A 316 5.67 -9.57 15.23
C ALA A 316 4.33 -9.80 15.98
N ARG A 317 3.95 -8.88 16.88
CA ARG A 317 2.67 -8.96 17.62
C ARG A 317 1.45 -8.50 16.82
N ALA A 318 1.63 -7.92 15.63
CA ALA A 318 0.51 -7.55 14.76
C ALA A 318 -0.25 -8.78 14.24
N VAL A 319 0.42 -9.92 14.05
CA VAL A 319 -0.21 -11.16 13.57
C VAL A 319 -1.29 -11.67 14.55
N PRO A 320 -1.00 -11.97 15.83
CA PRO A 320 -2.03 -12.43 16.75
C PRO A 320 -3.14 -11.40 17.00
N MET A 321 -2.82 -10.10 16.98
CA MET A 321 -3.84 -9.04 17.08
C MET A 321 -4.77 -9.03 15.85
N ALA A 322 -4.23 -9.20 14.64
CA ALA A 322 -5.01 -9.29 13.41
C ALA A 322 -5.86 -10.57 13.36
N ASP A 323 -5.35 -11.69 13.90
CA ASP A 323 -6.10 -12.94 14.02
C ASP A 323 -7.31 -12.81 14.95
N GLY A 324 -7.20 -11.99 16.00
CA GLY A 324 -8.30 -11.69 16.92
C GLY A 324 -9.42 -10.81 16.36
N MET A 325 -9.24 -10.18 15.20
CA MET A 325 -10.26 -9.32 14.57
C MET A 325 -11.44 -10.14 14.04
N ASP A 326 -12.55 -9.48 13.69
CA ASP A 326 -13.53 -10.05 12.77
C ASP A 326 -13.07 -9.91 11.30
N GLN A 327 -13.73 -10.60 10.36
CA GLN A 327 -13.33 -10.58 8.94
C GLN A 327 -13.42 -9.18 8.31
N LYS A 328 -14.43 -8.38 8.66
CA LYS A 328 -14.63 -7.04 8.08
C LYS A 328 -13.52 -6.09 8.53
N SER A 329 -13.18 -6.11 9.82
CA SER A 329 -12.08 -5.33 10.39
C SER A 329 -10.73 -5.78 9.83
N PHE A 330 -10.52 -7.09 9.67
CA PHE A 330 -9.30 -7.63 9.06
C PHE A 330 -9.12 -7.21 7.59
N THR A 331 -10.18 -7.28 6.78
CA THR A 331 -10.14 -6.79 5.39
C THR A 331 -9.84 -5.29 5.34
N ARG A 332 -10.45 -4.50 6.23
CA ARG A 332 -10.17 -3.06 6.32
C ARG A 332 -8.72 -2.78 6.70
N LEU A 333 -8.15 -3.52 7.64
CA LEU A 333 -6.76 -3.39 8.08
C LEU A 333 -5.82 -3.57 6.88
N LEU A 334 -5.96 -4.68 6.14
CA LEU A 334 -5.12 -4.97 4.98
C LEU A 334 -5.32 -3.98 3.84
N ALA A 335 -6.52 -3.44 3.64
CA ALA A 335 -6.79 -2.43 2.64
C ALA A 335 -6.05 -1.12 2.96
N ILE A 336 -6.07 -0.67 4.23
CA ILE A 336 -5.40 0.59 4.64
C ILE A 336 -3.88 0.38 4.71
N ALA A 337 -3.42 -0.68 5.40
CA ALA A 337 -2.01 -1.00 5.56
C ALA A 337 -1.31 -1.22 4.22
N GLY A 338 -1.99 -1.85 3.27
CA GLY A 338 -1.49 -2.12 1.92
C GLY A 338 -1.16 -0.87 1.10
N THR A 339 -1.73 0.29 1.45
CA THR A 339 -1.42 1.59 0.79
C THR A 339 -0.08 2.18 1.20
N SER A 340 0.54 1.67 2.26
CA SER A 340 1.80 2.18 2.81
C SER A 340 3.00 1.48 2.16
N ALA A 341 4.10 2.21 1.99
CA ALA A 341 5.35 1.68 1.43
C ALA A 341 5.98 0.63 2.36
N PRO A 342 6.77 -0.33 1.84
CA PRO A 342 7.37 -1.41 2.65
C PRO A 342 8.20 -0.96 3.85
N ASP A 343 8.85 0.21 3.76
CA ASP A 343 9.66 0.78 4.84
C ASP A 343 8.84 1.49 5.92
N GLN A 344 7.57 1.78 5.65
CA GLN A 344 6.63 2.46 6.55
C GLN A 344 5.93 1.46 7.47
N LEU A 345 5.43 1.95 8.62
CA LEU A 345 4.77 1.13 9.63
C LEU A 345 3.63 0.26 9.04
N GLY A 346 2.76 0.86 8.22
CA GLY A 346 1.65 0.16 7.59
C GLY A 346 2.12 -0.94 6.64
N GLY A 347 3.19 -0.70 5.88
CA GLY A 347 3.75 -1.71 4.97
C GLY A 347 4.37 -2.88 5.71
N ARG A 348 5.11 -2.61 6.81
CA ARG A 348 5.68 -3.64 7.68
C ARG A 348 4.59 -4.48 8.35
N ILE A 349 3.53 -3.86 8.87
CA ILE A 349 2.37 -4.55 9.46
C ILE A 349 1.68 -5.41 8.39
N PHE A 350 1.43 -4.85 7.20
CA PHE A 350 0.83 -5.58 6.09
C PHE A 350 1.64 -6.84 5.75
N GLU A 351 2.95 -6.72 5.62
CA GLU A 351 3.83 -7.85 5.31
C GLU A 351 3.86 -8.92 6.40
N ALA A 352 3.91 -8.50 7.67
CA ALA A 352 3.86 -9.42 8.79
C ALA A 352 2.54 -10.21 8.83
N VAL A 353 1.41 -9.51 8.67
CA VAL A 353 0.07 -10.12 8.66
C VAL A 353 -0.11 -11.07 7.47
N VAL A 354 0.30 -10.68 6.26
CA VAL A 354 0.18 -11.54 5.07
C VAL A 354 1.04 -12.80 5.18
N ARG A 355 2.25 -12.71 5.76
CA ARG A 355 3.12 -13.87 5.97
C ARG A 355 2.65 -14.77 7.12
N GLY A 356 2.10 -14.18 8.19
CA GLY A 356 1.80 -14.89 9.45
C GLY A 356 0.39 -15.47 9.56
N CYS A 357 -0.64 -14.82 9.01
CA CYS A 357 -2.04 -15.23 9.22
C CYS A 357 -2.45 -16.45 8.38
N GLU A 358 -3.63 -17.00 8.65
CA GLU A 358 -4.17 -18.17 7.93
C GLU A 358 -4.53 -17.84 6.45
N PRO A 359 -4.18 -18.70 5.46
CA PRO A 359 -4.40 -18.44 4.04
C PRO A 359 -5.85 -18.16 3.62
N GLY A 360 -6.84 -18.88 4.15
CA GLY A 360 -8.25 -18.70 3.83
C GLY A 360 -8.80 -17.35 4.29
N ARG A 361 -8.37 -16.87 5.45
CA ARG A 361 -8.69 -15.54 5.93
C ARG A 361 -8.11 -14.44 5.04
N LEU A 362 -6.84 -14.61 4.64
CA LEU A 362 -6.16 -13.72 3.70
C LEU A 362 -6.85 -13.70 2.34
N ALA A 363 -7.24 -14.88 1.84
CA ALA A 363 -7.91 -15.02 0.57
C ALA A 363 -9.20 -14.18 0.51
N LYS A 364 -10.06 -14.33 1.53
CA LYS A 364 -11.31 -13.55 1.68
C LYS A 364 -11.09 -12.05 1.88
N ALA A 365 -9.91 -11.65 2.34
CA ALA A 365 -9.56 -10.26 2.59
C ALA A 365 -8.87 -9.58 1.40
N ALA A 366 -8.49 -10.34 0.37
CA ALA A 366 -7.83 -9.82 -0.80
C ALA A 366 -8.78 -8.92 -1.59
N GLY A 367 -8.37 -7.67 -1.79
CA GLY A 367 -9.08 -6.66 -2.57
C GLY A 367 -8.23 -6.21 -3.76
N VAL A 368 -8.83 -5.40 -4.64
CA VAL A 368 -8.18 -4.92 -5.87
C VAL A 368 -6.84 -4.22 -5.59
N SER A 369 -6.75 -3.44 -4.52
CA SER A 369 -5.56 -2.63 -4.20
C SER A 369 -4.40 -3.39 -3.58
N ASN A 370 -4.63 -4.58 -3.00
CA ASN A 370 -3.62 -5.29 -2.22
C ASN A 370 -3.33 -6.72 -2.71
N ARG A 371 -4.20 -7.29 -3.56
CA ARG A 371 -4.11 -8.69 -4.02
C ARG A 371 -2.76 -9.03 -4.67
N GLU A 372 -2.26 -8.22 -5.59
CA GLU A 372 -0.97 -8.47 -6.25
C GLU A 372 0.19 -8.48 -5.26
N ARG A 373 0.18 -7.53 -4.30
CA ARG A 373 1.20 -7.47 -3.24
C ARG A 373 1.10 -8.67 -2.30
N MET A 374 -0.12 -9.11 -1.96
CA MET A 374 -0.33 -10.32 -1.16
C MET A 374 0.25 -11.55 -1.87
N LEU A 375 0.03 -11.66 -3.18
CA LEU A 375 0.50 -12.78 -3.98
C LEU A 375 2.03 -12.81 -4.08
N ALA A 376 2.68 -11.65 -4.24
CA ALA A 376 4.14 -11.53 -4.22
C ALA A 376 4.75 -11.98 -2.88
N LEU A 377 4.08 -11.70 -1.76
CA LEU A 377 4.52 -12.10 -0.43
C LEU A 377 4.20 -13.56 -0.10
N ARG A 378 3.11 -14.09 -0.67
CA ARG A 378 2.61 -15.44 -0.41
C ARG A 378 2.01 -16.07 -1.68
N PRO A 379 2.86 -16.61 -2.58
CA PRO A 379 2.44 -17.19 -3.86
C PRO A 379 1.36 -18.27 -3.74
N GLY A 380 1.38 -19.05 -2.65
CA GLY A 380 0.41 -20.14 -2.42
C GLY A 380 -1.06 -19.69 -2.29
N LEU A 381 -1.35 -18.39 -2.16
CA LEU A 381 -2.73 -17.88 -2.18
C LEU A 381 -3.43 -18.12 -3.53
N ILE A 382 -2.67 -18.27 -4.62
CA ILE A 382 -3.22 -18.45 -5.96
C ILE A 382 -4.02 -19.73 -6.13
N ALA A 383 -3.71 -20.76 -5.35
CA ALA A 383 -4.39 -22.05 -5.37
C ALA A 383 -5.78 -22.02 -4.70
N ARG A 384 -6.24 -20.84 -4.23
CA ARG A 384 -7.49 -20.71 -3.51
C ARG A 384 -8.51 -19.88 -4.27
N ILE A 385 -9.71 -20.44 -4.49
CA ILE A 385 -10.77 -19.79 -5.24
C ILE A 385 -11.27 -18.49 -4.58
N ASP A 386 -11.26 -18.43 -3.24
CA ASP A 386 -11.70 -17.26 -2.47
C ASP A 386 -10.73 -16.06 -2.56
N PHE A 387 -9.52 -16.26 -3.08
CA PHE A 387 -8.55 -15.19 -3.34
C PHE A 387 -8.85 -14.46 -4.66
N TRP A 388 -9.42 -15.16 -5.63
CA TRP A 388 -9.68 -14.65 -6.97
C TRP A 388 -10.89 -13.69 -6.97
N PRO A 389 -10.89 -12.67 -7.85
CA PRO A 389 -12.08 -11.85 -8.08
C PRO A 389 -13.31 -12.70 -8.42
N ALA A 390 -14.49 -12.29 -7.96
CA ALA A 390 -15.72 -12.98 -8.33
C ALA A 390 -16.11 -12.73 -9.80
N ASP A 391 -15.78 -11.54 -10.34
CA ASP A 391 -16.05 -11.15 -11.71
C ASP A 391 -15.08 -11.82 -12.71
N ASP A 392 -15.58 -12.24 -13.87
CA ASP A 392 -14.82 -12.95 -14.91
C ASP A 392 -13.78 -12.04 -15.59
N ALA A 393 -14.11 -10.76 -15.82
CA ALA A 393 -13.19 -9.82 -16.45
C ALA A 393 -12.03 -9.47 -15.50
N ASP A 394 -12.32 -9.25 -14.22
CA ASP A 394 -11.29 -8.99 -13.21
C ASP A 394 -10.35 -10.19 -13.04
N ARG A 395 -10.88 -11.43 -13.10
CA ARG A 395 -10.04 -12.64 -13.09
C ARG A 395 -9.12 -12.70 -14.31
N ALA A 396 -9.66 -12.47 -15.51
CA ALA A 396 -8.89 -12.45 -16.75
C ALA A 396 -7.74 -11.43 -16.70
N ILE A 397 -8.02 -10.19 -16.27
CA ILE A 397 -7.02 -9.13 -16.11
C ILE A 397 -5.89 -9.57 -15.17
N MET A 398 -6.24 -10.25 -14.08
CA MET A 398 -5.25 -10.72 -13.12
C MET A 398 -4.36 -11.83 -13.69
N ILE A 399 -4.92 -12.76 -14.47
CA ILE A 399 -4.17 -13.80 -15.17
C ILE A 399 -3.22 -13.17 -16.20
N ASP A 400 -3.71 -12.23 -17.00
CA ASP A 400 -2.91 -11.57 -18.04
C ASP A 400 -1.69 -10.82 -17.46
N ARG A 401 -1.81 -10.29 -16.22
CA ARG A 401 -0.69 -9.64 -15.52
C ARG A 401 0.34 -10.62 -14.96
N GLN A 402 -0.06 -11.87 -14.71
CA GLN A 402 0.79 -12.90 -14.11
C GLN A 402 0.56 -14.28 -14.76
N PRO A 403 0.85 -14.43 -16.06
CA PRO A 403 0.48 -15.62 -16.85
C PRO A 403 1.16 -16.90 -16.34
N ALA A 404 2.36 -16.80 -15.77
CA ALA A 404 3.11 -17.94 -15.24
C ALA A 404 2.58 -18.45 -13.88
N ALA A 405 1.64 -17.76 -13.25
CA ALA A 405 1.25 -18.05 -11.88
C ALA A 405 0.16 -19.14 -11.78
N LEU A 406 -0.62 -19.36 -12.84
CA LEU A 406 -1.67 -20.39 -12.89
C LEU A 406 -1.74 -21.01 -14.30
N GLY A 407 -1.36 -22.28 -14.42
CA GLY A 407 -1.47 -23.03 -15.69
C GLY A 407 -2.93 -23.35 -16.05
N LEU A 408 -3.18 -23.71 -17.32
CA LEU A 408 -4.54 -23.96 -17.80
C LEU A 408 -5.27 -25.03 -16.99
N GLN A 409 -4.62 -26.18 -16.76
CA GLN A 409 -5.22 -27.31 -16.05
C GLN A 409 -5.58 -26.97 -14.60
N ASP A 410 -4.67 -26.29 -13.88
CA ASP A 410 -4.90 -25.86 -12.51
C ASP A 410 -5.99 -24.79 -12.44
N GLY A 411 -6.01 -23.85 -13.39
CA GLY A 411 -7.07 -22.84 -13.50
C GLY A 411 -8.44 -23.44 -13.75
N LEU A 412 -8.54 -24.42 -14.65
CA LEU A 412 -9.80 -25.14 -14.92
C LEU A 412 -10.27 -25.91 -13.68
N ALA A 413 -9.37 -26.59 -12.96
CA ALA A 413 -9.70 -27.29 -11.72
C ALA A 413 -10.14 -26.33 -10.61
N LEU A 414 -9.51 -25.16 -10.52
CA LEU A 414 -9.78 -24.16 -9.49
C LEU A 414 -11.11 -23.42 -9.72
N PHE A 415 -11.34 -22.94 -10.94
CA PHE A 415 -12.54 -22.16 -11.27
C PHE A 415 -13.76 -23.06 -11.50
N GLY A 416 -13.55 -24.28 -11.99
CA GLY A 416 -14.61 -25.26 -12.22
C GLY A 416 -15.79 -24.69 -13.02
N LEU A 417 -16.99 -24.79 -12.46
CA LEU A 417 -18.22 -24.28 -13.09
C LEU A 417 -18.34 -22.75 -13.12
N SER A 418 -17.44 -22.03 -12.44
CA SER A 418 -17.46 -20.57 -12.38
C SER A 418 -16.56 -19.89 -13.41
N ILE A 419 -15.88 -20.67 -14.26
CA ILE A 419 -15.05 -20.11 -15.33
C ILE A 419 -15.94 -19.45 -16.39
N GLY A 420 -15.66 -18.18 -16.68
CA GLY A 420 -16.28 -17.47 -17.79
C GLY A 420 -15.36 -17.40 -19.01
N PRO A 421 -15.88 -16.87 -20.13
CA PRO A 421 -15.17 -16.84 -21.40
C PRO A 421 -13.90 -15.96 -21.38
N MET A 422 -13.86 -14.88 -20.58
CA MET A 422 -12.67 -14.03 -20.50
C MET A 422 -11.56 -14.75 -19.74
N THR A 423 -11.86 -15.36 -18.59
CA THR A 423 -10.89 -16.16 -17.83
C THR A 423 -10.36 -17.32 -18.67
N ALA A 424 -11.24 -18.04 -19.38
CA ALA A 424 -10.85 -19.14 -20.27
C ALA A 424 -9.88 -18.68 -21.36
N ARG A 425 -10.12 -17.52 -21.97
CA ARG A 425 -9.25 -16.94 -23.00
C ARG A 425 -7.87 -16.59 -22.43
N SER A 426 -7.81 -15.93 -21.28
CA SER A 426 -6.55 -15.57 -20.64
C SER A 426 -5.73 -16.78 -20.23
N LEU A 427 -6.37 -17.86 -19.72
CA LEU A 427 -5.67 -19.11 -19.41
C LEU A 427 -5.08 -19.77 -20.65
N LEU A 428 -5.86 -19.88 -21.73
CA LEU A 428 -5.39 -20.46 -23.00
C LEU A 428 -4.27 -19.63 -23.63
N ALA A 429 -4.33 -18.30 -23.54
CA ALA A 429 -3.27 -17.43 -24.04
C ALA A 429 -1.98 -17.53 -23.23
N SER A 430 -2.09 -17.83 -21.92
CA SER A 430 -0.95 -17.97 -21.02
C SER A 430 -0.22 -19.31 -21.16
N ASP A 431 -0.87 -20.32 -21.72
CA ASP A 431 -0.38 -21.69 -21.83
C ASP A 431 -0.46 -22.17 -23.28
N GLN A 432 0.47 -21.70 -24.12
CA GLN A 432 0.50 -22.02 -25.56
C GLN A 432 0.77 -23.50 -25.84
N ASP A 433 1.43 -24.19 -24.92
CA ASP A 433 1.76 -25.62 -25.01
C ASP A 433 0.71 -26.50 -24.30
N ALA A 434 -0.47 -25.95 -24.01
CA ALA A 434 -1.55 -26.66 -23.37
C ALA A 434 -1.86 -27.99 -24.09
N PRO A 435 -1.94 -29.13 -23.38
CA PRO A 435 -2.22 -30.42 -24.01
C PRO A 435 -3.55 -30.38 -24.74
N THR A 436 -3.58 -30.89 -25.97
CA THR A 436 -4.78 -30.93 -26.82
C THR A 436 -5.98 -31.55 -26.10
N SER A 437 -5.76 -32.57 -25.26
CA SER A 437 -6.80 -33.21 -24.47
C SER A 437 -7.48 -32.28 -23.46
N VAL A 438 -6.73 -31.32 -22.89
CA VAL A 438 -7.27 -30.35 -21.93
C VAL A 438 -8.16 -29.34 -22.65
N VAL A 439 -7.69 -28.77 -23.75
CA VAL A 439 -8.47 -27.83 -24.58
C VAL A 439 -9.71 -28.52 -25.17
N LEU A 440 -9.58 -29.76 -25.62
CA LEU A 440 -10.70 -30.56 -26.12
C LEU A 440 -11.76 -30.81 -25.04
N GLY A 441 -11.33 -31.08 -23.79
CA GLY A 441 -12.22 -31.23 -22.65
C GLY A 441 -13.08 -29.98 -22.38
N MET A 442 -12.60 -28.79 -22.73
CA MET A 442 -13.37 -27.54 -22.59
C MET A 442 -14.59 -27.49 -23.51
N LEU A 443 -14.61 -28.26 -24.61
CA LEU A 443 -15.80 -28.36 -25.47
C LEU A 443 -16.98 -29.04 -24.77
N ALA A 444 -16.77 -29.76 -23.66
CA ALA A 444 -17.83 -30.37 -22.88
C ALA A 444 -18.52 -29.39 -21.90
N PHE A 445 -18.06 -28.14 -21.79
CA PHE A 445 -18.62 -27.16 -20.87
C PHE A 445 -20.06 -26.78 -21.26
N LYS A 446 -20.84 -26.39 -20.25
CA LYS A 446 -22.23 -25.94 -20.43
C LYS A 446 -22.32 -24.53 -21.01
N ASP A 447 -21.34 -23.67 -20.69
CA ASP A 447 -21.30 -22.30 -21.20
C ASP A 447 -20.83 -22.28 -22.66
N ALA A 448 -21.72 -21.88 -23.56
CA ALA A 448 -21.45 -21.82 -24.99
C ALA A 448 -20.34 -20.82 -25.35
N ALA A 449 -20.16 -19.75 -24.58
CA ALA A 449 -19.11 -18.76 -24.81
C ALA A 449 -17.73 -19.34 -24.47
N VAL A 450 -17.61 -20.11 -23.38
CA VAL A 450 -16.37 -20.83 -23.02
C VAL A 450 -16.04 -21.89 -24.07
N VAL A 451 -17.04 -22.67 -24.51
CA VAL A 451 -16.88 -23.65 -25.59
C VAL A 451 -16.37 -22.97 -26.87
N ARG A 452 -16.93 -21.81 -27.23
CA ARG A 452 -16.52 -21.05 -28.41
C ARG A 452 -15.06 -20.58 -28.31
N VAL A 453 -14.63 -20.11 -27.15
CA VAL A 453 -13.23 -19.70 -26.92
C VAL A 453 -12.27 -20.88 -27.12
N ALA A 454 -12.58 -22.06 -26.55
CA ALA A 454 -11.77 -23.25 -26.73
C ALA A 454 -11.73 -23.73 -28.19
N ALA A 455 -12.88 -23.71 -28.88
CA ALA A 455 -12.96 -24.07 -30.28
C ALA A 455 -12.14 -23.11 -31.17
N GLN A 456 -12.22 -21.80 -30.92
CA GLN A 456 -11.43 -20.80 -31.63
C GLN A 456 -9.92 -20.99 -31.43
N GLN A 457 -9.50 -21.36 -30.22
CA GLN A 457 -8.08 -21.65 -29.95
C GLN A 457 -7.58 -22.83 -30.79
N LEU A 458 -8.35 -23.93 -30.84
CA LEU A 458 -8.00 -25.08 -31.67
C LEU A 458 -7.94 -24.70 -33.15
N LEU A 459 -8.92 -23.94 -33.66
CA LEU A 459 -8.95 -23.49 -35.05
C LEU A 459 -7.74 -22.62 -35.43
N ALA A 460 -7.24 -21.82 -34.50
CA ALA A 460 -6.06 -20.98 -34.70
C ALA A 460 -4.75 -21.79 -34.79
N GLN A 461 -4.74 -23.06 -34.37
CA GLN A 461 -3.56 -23.94 -34.35
C GLN A 461 -3.81 -25.22 -35.16
N PRO A 462 -3.51 -25.23 -36.48
CA PRO A 462 -3.87 -26.34 -37.37
C PRO A 462 -3.33 -27.72 -36.98
N GLU A 463 -2.12 -27.79 -36.40
CA GLU A 463 -1.53 -29.05 -35.91
C GLU A 463 -2.33 -29.59 -34.72
N GLN A 464 -2.58 -28.73 -33.71
CA GLN A 464 -3.37 -29.07 -32.54
C GLN A 464 -4.81 -29.44 -32.90
N LEU A 465 -5.42 -28.75 -33.88
CA LEU A 465 -6.73 -29.09 -34.42
C LEU A 465 -6.73 -30.49 -35.05
N GLY A 466 -5.68 -30.82 -35.81
CA GLY A 466 -5.52 -32.16 -36.40
C GLY A 466 -5.55 -33.25 -35.34
N ASP A 467 -4.77 -33.07 -34.27
CA ASP A 467 -4.73 -34.01 -33.13
C ASP A 467 -6.05 -34.08 -32.37
N ALA A 468 -6.72 -32.92 -32.18
CA ALA A 468 -8.02 -32.84 -31.56
C ALA A 468 -9.06 -33.62 -32.36
N LEU A 469 -9.15 -33.37 -33.67
CA LEU A 469 -10.03 -34.10 -34.60
C LEU A 469 -9.68 -35.59 -34.65
N ALA A 470 -8.40 -35.96 -34.56
CA ALA A 470 -7.98 -37.36 -34.49
C ALA A 470 -8.40 -38.05 -33.18
N SER A 471 -8.59 -37.31 -32.09
CA SER A 471 -8.96 -37.86 -30.78
C SER A 471 -10.47 -37.86 -30.50
N LEU A 472 -11.27 -37.12 -31.30
CA LEU A 472 -12.72 -37.01 -31.13
C LEU A 472 -13.46 -38.34 -31.33
N ASP A 473 -14.30 -38.70 -30.36
CA ASP A 473 -15.11 -39.91 -30.34
C ASP A 473 -16.62 -39.63 -30.28
N HIS A 474 -17.05 -38.36 -30.16
CA HIS A 474 -18.47 -37.98 -30.16
C HIS A 474 -18.79 -36.84 -31.16
N ALA A 475 -19.87 -37.03 -31.92
CA ALA A 475 -20.33 -36.09 -32.95
C ALA A 475 -20.71 -34.69 -32.42
N GLY A 476 -21.12 -34.58 -31.15
CA GLY A 476 -21.50 -33.29 -30.56
C GLY A 476 -20.33 -32.31 -30.40
N ALA A 477 -19.12 -32.81 -30.12
CA ALA A 477 -17.93 -31.96 -30.03
C ALA A 477 -17.42 -31.53 -31.42
N LEU A 478 -17.53 -32.42 -32.42
CA LEU A 478 -17.27 -32.08 -33.81
C LEU A 478 -18.20 -30.96 -34.30
N ASP A 479 -19.48 -31.00 -33.91
CA ASP A 479 -20.44 -29.97 -34.32
C ASP A 479 -20.15 -28.60 -33.70
N LYS A 480 -19.68 -28.56 -32.44
CA LYS A 480 -19.23 -27.33 -31.77
C LYS A 480 -18.01 -26.71 -32.46
N LEU A 481 -17.06 -27.53 -32.88
CA LEU A 481 -15.93 -27.05 -33.68
C LEU A 481 -16.40 -26.53 -35.05
N ALA A 482 -17.34 -27.23 -35.68
CA ALA A 482 -17.89 -26.80 -36.96
C ALA A 482 -18.66 -25.48 -36.86
N GLU A 483 -19.40 -25.27 -35.77
CA GLU A 483 -20.06 -23.99 -35.47
C GLU A 483 -19.02 -22.85 -35.37
N ALA A 484 -17.94 -23.06 -34.60
CA ALA A 484 -16.87 -22.08 -34.47
C ALA A 484 -16.16 -21.82 -35.82
N GLN A 485 -15.98 -22.86 -36.65
CA GLN A 485 -15.39 -22.74 -37.98
C GLN A 485 -16.26 -21.90 -38.93
N ILE A 486 -17.59 -22.06 -38.86
CA ILE A 486 -18.53 -21.27 -39.67
C ILE A 486 -18.39 -19.78 -39.33
N ALA A 487 -18.25 -19.48 -38.03
CA ALA A 487 -18.03 -18.11 -37.56
C ALA A 487 -16.67 -17.55 -38.01
N ASP A 488 -15.60 -18.36 -37.97
CA ASP A 488 -14.24 -17.95 -38.37
C ASP A 488 -14.13 -17.70 -39.89
N GLY A 489 -14.85 -18.48 -40.69
CA GLY A 489 -14.89 -18.36 -42.14
C GLY A 489 -14.05 -19.42 -42.88
N PRO A 490 -14.23 -19.59 -44.20
CA PRO A 490 -13.50 -20.60 -44.97
C PRO A 490 -12.10 -20.11 -45.40
N PRO A 491 -11.16 -21.02 -45.74
CA PRO A 491 -11.29 -22.48 -45.71
C PRO A 491 -11.05 -23.08 -44.31
N PRO A 492 -11.61 -24.26 -44.01
CA PRO A 492 -11.34 -24.95 -42.75
C PRO A 492 -9.86 -25.36 -42.67
N PRO A 493 -9.14 -25.02 -41.59
CA PRO A 493 -7.79 -25.48 -41.36
C PRO A 493 -7.79 -26.99 -41.12
N ALA A 494 -6.67 -27.65 -41.41
CA ALA A 494 -6.53 -29.10 -41.33
C ALA A 494 -7.65 -29.87 -42.07
N ALA A 495 -8.09 -29.40 -43.24
CA ALA A 495 -9.18 -29.99 -44.02
C ALA A 495 -9.13 -31.54 -44.15
N PRO A 496 -7.98 -32.21 -44.35
CA PRO A 496 -7.91 -33.68 -44.33
C PRO A 496 -8.34 -34.33 -43.01
N ALA A 497 -8.06 -33.68 -41.87
CA ALA A 497 -8.43 -34.18 -40.54
C ALA A 497 -9.95 -34.12 -40.32
N TRP A 498 -10.63 -33.09 -40.83
CA TRP A 498 -12.10 -33.00 -40.82
C TRP A 498 -12.74 -34.16 -41.58
N CYS A 499 -12.25 -34.44 -42.79
CA CYS A 499 -12.71 -35.56 -43.62
C CYS A 499 -12.51 -36.90 -42.89
N THR A 500 -11.33 -37.12 -42.32
CA THR A 500 -10.99 -38.35 -41.60
C THR A 500 -11.85 -38.53 -40.35
N CYS A 501 -12.06 -37.46 -39.59
CA CYS A 501 -12.90 -37.46 -38.40
C CYS A 501 -14.37 -37.80 -38.74
N LEU A 502 -14.92 -37.18 -39.79
CA LEU A 502 -16.28 -37.48 -40.23
C LEU A 502 -16.43 -38.93 -40.71
N ALA A 503 -15.46 -39.45 -41.47
CA ALA A 503 -15.47 -40.83 -41.92
C ALA A 503 -15.48 -41.82 -40.74
N ARG A 504 -14.76 -41.50 -39.66
CA ARG A 504 -14.75 -42.30 -38.42
C ARG A 504 -16.06 -42.22 -37.64
N LEU A 505 -16.61 -41.03 -37.45
CA LEU A 505 -17.82 -40.81 -36.64
C LEU A 505 -19.13 -41.14 -37.40
N GLY A 506 -19.09 -41.13 -38.73
CA GLY A 506 -20.22 -41.40 -39.61
C GLY A 506 -21.16 -40.20 -39.79
N THR A 507 -21.93 -40.20 -40.89
CA THR A 507 -22.76 -39.05 -41.30
C THR A 507 -24.23 -39.16 -40.92
N LYS A 508 -24.71 -40.32 -40.48
CA LYS A 508 -26.14 -40.56 -40.20
C LYS A 508 -26.71 -39.71 -39.06
N ALA A 509 -25.85 -39.20 -38.18
CA ALA A 509 -26.20 -38.34 -37.05
C ALA A 509 -25.47 -36.99 -37.08
N ALA A 510 -24.84 -36.63 -38.21
CA ALA A 510 -24.11 -35.37 -38.32
C ALA A 510 -25.07 -34.18 -38.32
N ALA A 511 -24.82 -33.23 -37.43
CA ALA A 511 -25.58 -31.99 -37.36
C ALA A 511 -25.20 -31.05 -38.53
N ALA A 512 -26.02 -30.01 -38.73
CA ALA A 512 -25.94 -29.15 -39.92
C ALA A 512 -24.57 -28.46 -40.05
N ASN A 513 -23.98 -27.98 -38.95
CA ASN A 513 -22.67 -27.31 -38.98
C ASN A 513 -21.59 -28.29 -39.44
N THR A 514 -21.58 -29.50 -38.87
CA THR A 514 -20.67 -30.58 -39.26
C THR A 514 -20.76 -30.89 -40.75
N VAL A 515 -21.97 -31.04 -41.29
CA VAL A 515 -22.18 -31.30 -42.73
C VAL A 515 -21.61 -30.18 -43.59
N VAL A 516 -21.89 -28.93 -43.24
CA VAL A 516 -21.42 -27.74 -43.97
C VAL A 516 -19.89 -27.68 -44.00
N VAL A 517 -19.25 -27.74 -42.84
CA VAL A 517 -17.79 -27.61 -42.73
C VAL A 517 -17.07 -28.78 -43.37
N CYS A 518 -17.51 -30.02 -43.14
CA CYS A 518 -16.87 -31.19 -43.73
C CYS A 518 -17.05 -31.25 -45.26
N HIS A 519 -18.16 -30.70 -45.81
CA HIS A 519 -18.30 -30.58 -47.25
C HIS A 519 -17.31 -29.55 -47.83
N VAL A 520 -17.13 -28.41 -47.18
CA VAL A 520 -16.13 -27.42 -47.57
C VAL A 520 -14.71 -27.96 -47.39
N ALA A 521 -14.43 -28.72 -46.34
CA ALA A 521 -13.16 -29.42 -46.16
C ALA A 521 -12.91 -30.42 -47.30
N ALA A 522 -13.92 -31.21 -47.67
CA ALA A 522 -13.85 -32.13 -48.80
C ALA A 522 -13.53 -31.41 -50.12
N MET A 523 -14.18 -30.26 -50.37
CA MET A 523 -13.85 -29.42 -51.52
C MET A 523 -12.40 -28.93 -51.45
N ASN A 524 -11.90 -28.48 -50.30
CA ASN A 524 -10.52 -28.02 -50.17
C ASN A 524 -9.50 -29.15 -50.39
N VAL A 525 -9.75 -30.35 -49.85
CA VAL A 525 -8.92 -31.55 -50.09
C VAL A 525 -8.91 -31.91 -51.57
N GLY A 526 -10.07 -31.93 -52.22
CA GLY A 526 -10.22 -32.30 -53.64
C GLY A 526 -9.80 -33.73 -53.93
N GLY A 527 -9.66 -34.05 -55.22
CA GLY A 527 -9.26 -35.38 -55.69
C GLY A 527 -10.19 -36.51 -55.20
N PRO A 528 -9.73 -37.78 -55.26
CA PRO A 528 -10.52 -38.94 -54.83
C PRO A 528 -10.84 -38.93 -53.32
N ALA A 529 -9.89 -38.49 -52.48
CA ALA A 529 -10.07 -38.46 -51.02
C ALA A 529 -11.17 -37.45 -50.59
N GLY A 530 -11.17 -36.25 -51.17
CA GLY A 530 -12.24 -35.28 -50.97
C GLY A 530 -13.57 -35.77 -51.53
N LEU A 531 -13.57 -36.43 -52.70
CA LEU A 531 -14.78 -36.95 -53.33
C LEU A 531 -15.51 -37.95 -52.42
N GLU A 532 -14.77 -38.85 -51.75
CA GLU A 532 -15.39 -39.84 -50.85
C GLU A 532 -16.09 -39.20 -49.66
N THR A 533 -15.50 -38.16 -49.06
CA THR A 533 -16.17 -37.40 -47.98
C THR A 533 -17.36 -36.61 -48.53
N ALA A 534 -17.24 -36.05 -49.73
CA ALA A 534 -18.31 -35.32 -50.39
C ALA A 534 -19.53 -36.22 -50.66
N ARG A 535 -19.36 -37.49 -51.03
CA ARG A 535 -20.47 -38.45 -51.20
C ARG A 535 -21.31 -38.60 -49.93
N SER A 536 -20.68 -38.49 -48.77
CA SER A 536 -21.36 -38.61 -47.48
C SER A 536 -22.03 -37.31 -46.98
N THR A 537 -21.64 -36.16 -47.54
CA THR A 537 -22.08 -34.82 -47.08
C THR A 537 -22.95 -34.07 -48.09
N PHE A 538 -22.83 -34.37 -49.39
CA PHE A 538 -23.51 -33.64 -50.47
C PHE A 538 -25.03 -33.74 -50.37
N ASP A 539 -25.60 -34.95 -50.27
CA ASP A 539 -27.05 -35.13 -50.14
C ASP A 539 -27.65 -34.49 -48.87
N PRO A 540 -27.05 -34.66 -47.67
CA PRO A 540 -27.45 -33.90 -46.49
C PRO A 540 -27.41 -32.39 -46.71
N LEU A 541 -26.35 -31.85 -47.32
CA LEU A 541 -26.20 -30.42 -47.56
C LEU A 541 -27.23 -29.89 -48.57
N MET A 542 -27.45 -30.60 -49.67
CA MET A 542 -28.45 -30.26 -50.69
C MET A 542 -29.85 -30.23 -50.10
N ARG A 543 -30.20 -31.18 -49.22
CA ARG A 543 -31.49 -31.16 -48.51
C ARG A 543 -31.64 -29.93 -47.62
N LEU A 544 -30.58 -29.52 -46.91
CA LEU A 544 -30.61 -28.32 -46.08
C LEU A 544 -30.79 -27.06 -46.93
N ALA A 545 -30.08 -26.97 -48.05
CA ALA A 545 -30.15 -25.83 -48.98
C ALA A 545 -31.51 -25.71 -49.68
N ILE A 546 -32.02 -26.80 -50.27
CA ILE A 546 -33.30 -26.80 -51.01
C ILE A 546 -34.48 -26.53 -50.08
N ARG A 547 -34.44 -27.07 -48.85
CA ARG A 547 -35.52 -26.87 -47.86
C ARG A 547 -35.39 -25.57 -47.07
N HIS A 548 -34.44 -24.69 -47.41
CA HIS A 548 -34.19 -23.43 -46.70
C HIS A 548 -34.00 -23.61 -45.18
N ARG A 549 -33.24 -24.63 -44.79
CA ARG A 549 -32.97 -24.97 -43.37
C ARG A 549 -31.57 -24.56 -42.91
N LEU A 550 -30.79 -23.90 -43.76
CA LEU A 550 -29.51 -23.33 -43.39
C LEU A 550 -29.72 -22.01 -42.63
N THR A 551 -28.86 -21.73 -41.67
CA THR A 551 -28.80 -20.41 -41.02
C THR A 551 -28.12 -19.40 -41.93
N ARG A 552 -28.33 -18.09 -41.70
CA ARG A 552 -27.65 -17.04 -42.47
C ARG A 552 -26.12 -17.14 -42.40
N GLU A 553 -25.57 -17.56 -41.27
CA GLU A 553 -24.13 -17.76 -41.09
C GLU A 553 -23.61 -18.94 -41.91
N GLN A 554 -24.35 -20.05 -41.93
CA GLN A 554 -24.02 -21.22 -42.77
C GLN A 554 -24.08 -20.87 -44.26
N GLU A 555 -25.12 -20.15 -44.70
CA GLU A 555 -25.25 -19.70 -46.08
C GLU A 555 -24.09 -18.77 -46.46
N ALA A 556 -23.80 -17.76 -45.65
CA ALA A 556 -22.68 -16.83 -45.89
C ALA A 556 -21.30 -17.53 -45.86
N TYR A 557 -21.13 -18.56 -45.01
CA TYR A 557 -19.93 -19.38 -45.00
C TYR A 557 -19.77 -20.16 -46.31
N LEU A 558 -20.84 -20.84 -46.76
CA LEU A 558 -20.84 -21.58 -48.02
C LEU A 558 -20.61 -20.67 -49.22
N GLU A 559 -21.29 -19.52 -49.28
CA GLU A 559 -21.14 -18.54 -50.36
C GLU A 559 -19.73 -17.97 -50.46
N ARG A 560 -19.03 -17.80 -49.33
CA ARG A 560 -17.61 -17.41 -49.32
C ARG A 560 -16.69 -18.56 -49.71
N ALA A 561 -17.07 -19.80 -49.40
CA ALA A 561 -16.27 -20.99 -49.65
C ALA A 561 -16.33 -21.46 -51.11
N ILE A 562 -17.48 -21.27 -51.77
CA ILE A 562 -17.69 -21.65 -53.16
C ILE A 562 -17.45 -20.46 -54.08
N SER A 563 -16.70 -20.65 -55.16
CA SER A 563 -16.44 -19.59 -56.14
C SER A 563 -17.76 -19.08 -56.74
N SER A 564 -17.87 -17.76 -56.96
CA SER A 564 -18.94 -17.17 -57.76
C SER A 564 -18.88 -17.76 -59.18
N GLY A 565 -19.74 -18.74 -59.45
CA GLY A 565 -19.84 -19.42 -60.72
C GLY A 565 -20.14 -18.47 -61.89
N ARG A 566 -20.12 -18.98 -63.12
CA ARG A 566 -20.36 -18.18 -64.34
C ARG A 566 -21.82 -17.72 -64.48
N LEU A 567 -22.68 -18.18 -63.58
CA LEU A 567 -24.11 -17.92 -63.62
C LEU A 567 -24.52 -16.82 -62.62
N ASN A 568 -25.38 -15.91 -63.05
CA ASN A 568 -26.22 -15.07 -62.19
C ASN A 568 -27.31 -15.93 -61.51
N VAL A 569 -26.90 -17.01 -60.84
CA VAL A 569 -27.81 -17.96 -60.19
C VAL A 569 -28.02 -17.52 -58.75
N TRP A 570 -29.30 -17.34 -58.41
CA TRP A 570 -29.75 -16.85 -57.11
C TRP A 570 -29.87 -17.95 -56.04
N ARG A 571 -29.96 -19.22 -56.44
CA ARG A 571 -30.19 -20.33 -55.50
C ARG A 571 -28.88 -20.98 -55.08
N LEU A 572 -28.67 -21.12 -53.77
CA LEU A 572 -27.48 -21.73 -53.19
C LEU A 572 -27.26 -23.19 -53.64
N ALA A 573 -28.34 -23.98 -53.76
CA ALA A 573 -28.28 -25.38 -54.21
C ALA A 573 -27.65 -25.55 -55.60
N ASP A 574 -27.96 -24.65 -56.53
CA ASP A 574 -27.43 -24.69 -57.90
C ASP A 574 -25.95 -24.31 -57.93
N ARG A 575 -25.53 -23.34 -57.09
CA ARG A 575 -24.12 -22.95 -56.90
C ARG A 575 -23.30 -24.08 -56.26
N LEU A 576 -23.87 -24.80 -55.30
CA LEU A 576 -23.23 -25.98 -54.70
C LEU A 576 -23.01 -27.08 -55.74
N ALA A 577 -24.00 -27.33 -56.60
CA ALA A 577 -23.88 -28.28 -57.70
C ALA A 577 -22.80 -27.86 -58.72
N GLU A 578 -22.77 -26.58 -59.12
CA GLU A 578 -21.73 -26.03 -59.99
C GLU A 578 -20.33 -26.15 -59.34
N ALA A 579 -20.19 -25.79 -58.07
CA ALA A 579 -18.93 -25.89 -57.34
C ALA A 579 -18.41 -27.34 -57.26
N ALA A 580 -19.32 -28.30 -57.00
CA ALA A 580 -18.98 -29.72 -57.00
C ALA A 580 -18.48 -30.19 -58.37
N LEU A 581 -19.15 -29.81 -59.46
CA LEU A 581 -18.74 -30.15 -60.84
C LEU A 581 -17.39 -29.56 -61.22
N ASN A 582 -17.13 -28.31 -60.81
CA ASN A 582 -15.84 -27.66 -61.03
C ASN A 582 -14.72 -28.36 -60.24
N ARG A 583 -15.02 -28.81 -59.02
CA ARG A 583 -14.02 -29.43 -58.16
C ARG A 583 -13.73 -30.89 -58.52
N TRP A 584 -14.76 -31.63 -58.93
CA TRP A 584 -14.68 -33.03 -59.32
C TRP A 584 -15.32 -33.24 -60.71
N PRO A 585 -14.68 -32.74 -61.79
CA PRO A 585 -15.18 -32.98 -63.13
C PRO A 585 -15.13 -34.48 -63.46
N PRO A 586 -16.03 -35.00 -64.31
CA PRO A 586 -15.95 -36.37 -64.77
C PRO A 586 -14.65 -36.61 -65.54
N GLN A 587 -14.00 -37.73 -65.28
CA GLN A 587 -12.74 -38.13 -65.91
C GLN A 587 -12.86 -39.56 -66.46
N SER A 588 -11.86 -40.01 -67.22
CA SER A 588 -11.83 -41.39 -67.68
C SER A 588 -11.86 -42.35 -66.49
N GLY A 589 -12.93 -43.14 -66.37
CA GLY A 589 -13.11 -44.12 -65.29
C GLY A 589 -13.71 -43.58 -63.98
N SER A 590 -14.07 -42.29 -63.88
CA SER A 590 -14.81 -41.76 -62.73
C SER A 590 -15.86 -40.73 -63.13
N ALA A 591 -17.06 -40.88 -62.56
CA ALA A 591 -18.19 -39.98 -62.77
C ALA A 591 -17.99 -38.62 -62.08
N GLY A 592 -16.96 -38.48 -61.22
CA GLY A 592 -16.68 -37.23 -60.50
C GLY A 592 -17.88 -36.81 -59.64
N ALA A 593 -18.29 -35.55 -59.75
CA ALA A 593 -19.42 -34.98 -59.00
C ALA A 593 -20.74 -35.72 -59.26
N PHE A 594 -20.91 -36.41 -60.41
CA PHE A 594 -22.11 -37.21 -60.67
C PHE A 594 -22.20 -38.46 -59.78
N ALA A 595 -21.11 -38.87 -59.11
CA ALA A 595 -21.10 -39.94 -58.12
C ALA A 595 -21.62 -39.52 -56.74
N LEU A 596 -21.89 -38.23 -56.52
CA LEU A 596 -22.22 -37.67 -55.20
C LEU A 596 -23.64 -37.96 -54.72
N SER A 597 -24.58 -38.26 -55.61
CA SER A 597 -26.00 -38.37 -55.25
C SER A 597 -26.73 -39.45 -56.04
N GLU A 598 -27.52 -40.25 -55.33
CA GLU A 598 -28.54 -41.13 -55.91
C GLU A 598 -29.95 -40.49 -55.86
N ASP A 599 -30.09 -39.39 -55.13
CA ASP A 599 -31.36 -38.67 -55.01
C ASP A 599 -31.68 -37.97 -56.34
N ARG A 600 -32.88 -38.22 -56.85
CA ARG A 600 -33.30 -37.76 -58.17
C ARG A 600 -33.36 -36.23 -58.28
N GLU A 601 -33.67 -35.52 -57.20
CA GLU A 601 -33.75 -34.06 -57.17
C GLU A 601 -32.35 -33.44 -57.16
N HIS A 602 -31.44 -33.94 -56.31
CA HIS A 602 -30.08 -33.42 -56.25
C HIS A 602 -29.26 -33.78 -57.50
N ALA A 603 -29.41 -35.00 -58.03
CA ALA A 603 -28.79 -35.42 -59.28
C ALA A 603 -29.25 -34.54 -60.45
N ARG A 604 -30.52 -34.10 -60.44
CA ARG A 604 -31.04 -33.17 -61.44
C ARG A 604 -30.38 -31.79 -61.33
N ALA A 605 -30.15 -31.27 -60.12
CA ALA A 605 -29.42 -30.03 -59.92
C ALA A 605 -27.99 -30.10 -60.48
N LEU A 606 -27.27 -31.20 -60.24
CA LEU A 606 -25.96 -31.46 -60.86
C LEU A 606 -26.04 -31.48 -62.39
N ILE A 607 -27.02 -32.16 -62.98
CA ILE A 607 -27.14 -32.26 -64.44
C ILE A 607 -27.53 -30.92 -65.08
N ASP A 608 -28.42 -30.16 -64.44
CA ASP A 608 -28.84 -28.85 -64.92
C ASP A 608 -27.67 -27.84 -64.86
N SER A 609 -26.87 -27.85 -63.80
CA SER A 609 -25.62 -27.06 -63.72
C SER A 609 -24.56 -27.54 -64.72
N ALA A 610 -24.43 -28.85 -64.95
CA ALA A 610 -23.41 -29.41 -65.84
C ALA A 610 -23.52 -28.94 -67.30
N VAL A 611 -24.72 -28.69 -67.81
CA VAL A 611 -24.91 -28.18 -69.19
C VAL A 611 -24.21 -26.83 -69.40
N THR A 612 -24.01 -26.07 -68.32
CA THR A 612 -23.41 -24.73 -68.38
C THR A 612 -21.90 -24.75 -68.14
N VAL A 613 -21.39 -25.79 -67.45
CA VAL A 613 -20.01 -25.87 -66.96
C VAL A 613 -19.16 -26.86 -67.78
N LEU A 614 -19.78 -27.93 -68.29
CA LEU A 614 -19.09 -29.06 -68.91
C LEU A 614 -19.41 -29.19 -70.40
N THR A 615 -18.49 -29.80 -71.16
CA THR A 615 -18.71 -30.11 -72.58
C THR A 615 -19.60 -31.35 -72.75
N LYS A 616 -20.18 -31.52 -73.94
CA LYS A 616 -21.00 -32.70 -74.28
C LYS A 616 -20.24 -34.01 -74.08
N SER A 617 -18.97 -34.01 -74.48
CA SER A 617 -18.07 -35.15 -74.34
C SER A 617 -17.80 -35.48 -72.86
N ALA A 618 -17.71 -34.48 -71.98
CA ALA A 618 -17.53 -34.71 -70.55
C ALA A 618 -18.76 -35.37 -69.89
N LEU A 619 -19.98 -34.99 -70.27
CA LEU A 619 -21.18 -35.71 -69.80
C LEU A 619 -21.30 -37.12 -70.39
N GLN A 620 -20.91 -37.33 -71.65
CA GLN A 620 -20.86 -38.68 -72.23
C GLN A 620 -19.88 -39.57 -71.46
N LEU A 621 -18.68 -39.05 -71.13
CA LEU A 621 -17.70 -39.75 -70.30
C LEU A 621 -18.26 -40.15 -68.93
N ALA A 622 -19.02 -39.25 -68.27
CA ALA A 622 -19.65 -39.57 -66.99
C ALA A 622 -20.62 -40.76 -67.06
N THR A 623 -21.35 -40.94 -68.18
CA THR A 623 -22.28 -42.09 -68.35
C THR A 623 -21.60 -43.43 -68.56
N LEU A 624 -20.31 -43.43 -68.89
CA LEU A 624 -19.49 -44.62 -69.09
C LEU A 624 -18.71 -45.01 -67.83
N ALA A 625 -18.68 -44.15 -66.82
CA ALA A 625 -17.97 -44.41 -65.58
C ALA A 625 -18.74 -45.42 -64.71
N PRO A 626 -18.06 -46.37 -64.06
CA PRO A 626 -18.72 -47.44 -63.29
C PRO A 626 -19.30 -46.97 -61.95
N ASP A 627 -18.86 -45.81 -61.45
CA ASP A 627 -19.24 -45.21 -60.17
C ASP A 627 -20.43 -44.24 -60.28
N VAL A 628 -20.98 -44.02 -61.48
CA VAL A 628 -22.19 -43.21 -61.64
C VAL A 628 -23.43 -43.99 -61.15
N PRO A 629 -24.27 -43.41 -60.27
CA PRO A 629 -25.50 -44.04 -59.83
C PRO A 629 -26.44 -44.32 -61.02
N PRO A 630 -27.12 -45.47 -61.09
CA PRO A 630 -27.99 -45.83 -62.22
C PRO A 630 -29.07 -44.79 -62.52
N ALA A 631 -29.67 -44.20 -61.47
CA ALA A 631 -30.66 -43.13 -61.59
C ALA A 631 -30.06 -41.87 -62.25
N THR A 632 -28.86 -41.47 -61.83
CA THR A 632 -28.13 -40.33 -62.36
C THR A 632 -27.73 -40.56 -63.82
N ALA A 633 -27.27 -41.77 -64.18
CA ALA A 633 -26.94 -42.14 -65.56
C ALA A 633 -28.15 -42.02 -66.51
N ILE A 634 -29.34 -42.48 -66.08
CA ILE A 634 -30.58 -42.35 -66.86
C ILE A 634 -30.92 -40.88 -67.09
N LEU A 635 -30.78 -40.03 -66.06
CA LEU A 635 -31.05 -38.61 -66.18
C LEU A 635 -30.06 -37.91 -67.13
N ILE A 636 -28.77 -38.26 -67.08
CA ILE A 636 -27.77 -37.71 -68.00
C ILE A 636 -28.10 -38.09 -69.45
N ARG A 637 -28.42 -39.37 -69.72
CA ARG A 637 -28.79 -39.83 -71.07
C ARG A 637 -30.01 -39.10 -71.60
N ARG A 638 -31.07 -38.96 -70.79
CA ARG A 638 -32.26 -38.17 -71.14
C ARG A 638 -31.93 -36.72 -71.48
N LYS A 639 -31.01 -36.09 -70.73
CA LYS A 639 -30.58 -34.72 -71.00
C LYS A 639 -29.77 -34.59 -72.29
N LEU A 640 -28.93 -35.59 -72.61
CA LEU A 640 -28.17 -35.66 -73.86
C LEU A 640 -29.05 -35.87 -75.10
N ASP A 641 -30.19 -36.56 -74.95
CA ASP A 641 -31.18 -36.81 -76.00
C ASP A 641 -32.13 -35.62 -76.23
N THR A 642 -32.09 -34.59 -75.38
CA THR A 642 -32.94 -33.40 -75.51
C THR A 642 -32.36 -32.44 -76.56
N PRO A 643 -33.14 -31.94 -77.55
CA PRO A 643 -32.65 -31.05 -78.62
C PRO A 643 -32.06 -29.70 -78.15
N ALA A 644 -32.27 -29.33 -76.88
CA ALA A 644 -31.89 -28.05 -76.30
C ALA A 644 -30.41 -27.96 -75.86
N TRP A 645 -29.54 -28.83 -76.36
CA TRP A 645 -28.07 -28.75 -76.18
C TRP A 645 -27.46 -27.72 -77.14
N MET A 646 -27.99 -26.50 -77.17
CA MET A 646 -27.33 -25.36 -77.83
C MET A 646 -26.65 -24.51 -76.75
N PRO A 647 -25.31 -24.46 -76.71
CA PRO A 647 -24.59 -23.41 -76.00
C PRO A 647 -25.01 -22.07 -76.63
N TRP A 648 -25.26 -21.02 -75.83
CA TRP A 648 -25.56 -19.66 -76.31
C TRP A 648 -24.35 -18.94 -76.96
N TRP A 649 -23.40 -19.71 -77.44
CA TRP A 649 -22.10 -19.30 -77.97
C TRP A 649 -21.68 -20.36 -78.99
N SER A 650 -22.36 -20.30 -80.13
CA SER A 650 -21.95 -20.85 -81.42
C SER A 650 -22.17 -19.75 -82.45
#